data_AF-A0A933ZZF3-F1
#
_entry.id   AF-A0A933ZZF3-F1
#
_cell.length_a   1.000
_cell.length_b   1.000
_cell.length_c   1.000
_cell.angle_alpha   90.00
_cell.angle_beta   90.00
_cell.angle_gamma   90.00
#
_symmetry.space_group_name_H-M   'P 1'
#
loop_
_entity.id
_entity.type
_entity.pdbx_description
1 polymer ?
#
loop_
_entity_poly.entity_id
_entity_poly.type
_entity_poly.pdbx_seq_one_letter_code
_entity_poly.pdbx_strand_id
1 'polypeptide(L)'
;MDRHNLAGLPWPAFLLHADGKLDASSEVEKVLGFVPHDLKHLEDRFEVILPSGYPAEPAGLRWRRSEPLDELQMWRDRESGRAYSLRVLCRTIADRKLAILLDESHDVSREVHAELFLRALNRSVAGSIGDRTLHEVLRLIVEVACDLTGARYGALGVLNRRGTGLSDFIYSGIPAEMAGRIGHLPEGKGLLGALISERRTIRIPRISADPRSVGFPAHHPPMQSFLGAPLLEDGQVFGNFYLTDKIGADEFTAEDAGSLERFSVQAALTVKLVRQSDGEQRTLFRTLVEKAPYGIAFFPEGDGDIFGNPAAERMLGKITRADDPERSYDLLRPDGCALPSSELPATAALAGRTIINLEVLIQRHGRRALPALVSAAPVLSESERLLGAVVIYQDISPLKELERLRDEFTAIVANDMRTPVQAVLLHAEALLRRASGEAAWVPVTTIQTIQRSGQRLSRLIGDLLDASRLDSQRLSLSPRVVDLSVAIGAIVEQMRSILEGRAVRLDVHSPPLVYADPVRLEQVMTNLLENAAKYSEPEAPIEVSVTADGGEALLSVRDFGAGIPAEEQPKLFDRYFRGVRSRDKRSGLGLGLYITRGLVEAHGGRISVESEPGCGSVFRVWLPAVDHTHHTAMETDALQP
;
A
#
# COMPACT_ATOMS: atom_id res chain seq x y z
N MET A 1 29.37 59.39 7.19
CA MET A 1 30.41 58.73 6.38
C MET A 1 30.85 59.69 5.31
N ASP A 2 32.16 59.79 5.09
CA ASP A 2 32.78 60.69 4.11
C ASP A 2 32.19 60.43 2.72
N ARG A 3 31.86 61.48 1.95
CA ARG A 3 31.04 61.39 0.70
C ARG A 3 31.69 60.58 -0.44
N HIS A 4 32.89 60.05 -0.21
CA HIS A 4 33.71 59.30 -1.16
C HIS A 4 34.08 57.89 -0.65
N ASN A 5 33.55 57.46 0.50
CA ASN A 5 33.95 56.18 1.10
C ASN A 5 32.97 55.05 0.78
N LEU A 6 33.26 54.28 -0.29
CA LEU A 6 32.51 53.09 -0.71
C LEU A 6 32.83 51.83 0.11
N ALA A 7 33.81 51.87 1.02
CA ALA A 7 34.35 50.68 1.69
C ALA A 7 33.36 49.98 2.64
N GLY A 8 32.22 50.62 2.94
CA GLY A 8 31.17 50.08 3.81
C GLY A 8 29.95 49.50 3.09
N LEU A 9 29.91 49.49 1.74
CA LEU A 9 28.78 48.92 1.01
C LEU A 9 28.84 47.39 1.02
N PRO A 10 27.76 46.67 1.39
CA PRO A 10 27.76 45.21 1.48
C PRO A 10 27.54 44.51 0.13
N TRP A 11 27.59 45.25 -0.98
CA TRP A 11 27.52 44.73 -2.34
C TRP A 11 28.60 45.35 -3.24
N PRO A 12 28.99 44.67 -4.33
CA PRO A 12 29.94 45.20 -5.31
C PRO A 12 29.37 46.47 -5.96
N ALA A 13 30.08 47.59 -5.82
CA ALA A 13 29.68 48.87 -6.39
C ALA A 13 30.88 49.62 -6.92
N PHE A 14 30.65 50.41 -7.98
CA PHE A 14 31.64 51.28 -8.59
C PHE A 14 31.13 52.73 -8.60
N LEU A 15 32.02 53.68 -8.32
CA LEU A 15 31.79 55.10 -8.54
C LEU A 15 32.74 55.59 -9.63
N LEU A 16 32.18 55.97 -10.77
CA LEU A 16 32.94 56.57 -11.86
C LEU A 16 32.97 58.09 -11.66
N HIS A 17 34.16 58.63 -11.49
CA HIS A 17 34.41 60.06 -11.35
C HIS A 17 34.43 60.76 -12.70
N ALA A 18 34.15 62.07 -12.70
CA ALA A 18 34.17 62.89 -13.91
C ALA A 18 35.57 63.00 -14.55
N ASP A 19 36.64 62.75 -13.80
CA ASP A 19 38.03 62.69 -14.29
C ASP A 19 38.42 61.32 -14.87
N GLY A 20 37.48 60.36 -14.90
CA GLY A 20 37.65 59.01 -15.43
C GLY A 20 38.18 57.97 -14.44
N LYS A 21 38.46 58.35 -13.19
CA LYS A 21 38.85 57.40 -12.13
C LYS A 21 37.65 56.60 -11.63
N LEU A 22 37.93 55.40 -11.14
CA LEU A 22 36.93 54.49 -10.64
C LEU A 22 37.27 54.04 -9.22
N ASP A 23 36.39 54.34 -8.27
CA ASP A 23 36.46 53.80 -6.92
C ASP A 23 35.53 52.58 -6.81
N ALA A 24 35.94 51.59 -6.02
CA ALA A 24 35.22 50.34 -5.83
C ALA A 24 34.89 50.10 -4.36
N SER A 25 33.76 49.44 -4.08
CA SER A 25 33.48 48.94 -2.73
C SER A 25 34.38 47.75 -2.38
N SER A 26 34.54 47.49 -1.08
CA SER A 26 35.33 46.37 -0.55
C SER A 26 34.81 44.99 -0.98
N GLU A 27 33.54 44.90 -1.38
CA GLU A 27 32.92 43.66 -1.86
C GLU A 27 33.21 43.35 -3.33
N VAL A 28 33.72 44.33 -4.11
CA VAL A 28 34.09 44.12 -5.51
C VAL A 28 35.19 43.08 -5.65
N GLU A 29 36.23 43.15 -4.83
CA GLU A 29 37.34 42.20 -4.89
C GLU A 29 36.88 40.78 -4.58
N LYS A 30 35.93 40.61 -3.65
CA LYS A 30 35.40 39.27 -3.30
C LYS A 30 34.61 38.64 -4.44
N VAL A 31 33.88 39.45 -5.22
CA VAL A 31 33.02 38.94 -6.30
C VAL A 31 33.75 38.80 -7.62
N LEU A 32 34.63 39.75 -7.96
CA LEU A 32 35.37 39.76 -9.22
C LEU A 32 36.78 39.18 -9.11
N GLY A 33 37.32 39.04 -7.89
CA GLY A 33 38.68 38.54 -7.64
C GLY A 33 39.79 39.57 -7.85
N PHE A 34 39.44 40.81 -8.22
CA PHE A 34 40.38 41.93 -8.39
C PHE A 34 39.65 43.26 -8.20
N VAL A 35 40.42 44.34 -8.04
CA VAL A 35 39.89 45.71 -7.97
C VAL A 35 40.27 46.45 -9.26
N PRO A 36 39.31 46.80 -10.14
CA PRO A 36 39.59 47.60 -11.32
C PRO A 36 39.97 49.03 -10.94
N HIS A 37 40.96 49.58 -11.65
CA HIS A 37 41.47 50.93 -11.39
C HIS A 37 40.83 51.99 -12.30
N ASP A 38 40.32 51.56 -13.45
CA ASP A 38 39.59 52.38 -14.40
C ASP A 38 38.52 51.56 -15.14
N LEU A 39 37.66 52.25 -15.87
CA LEU A 39 36.58 51.62 -16.63
C LEU A 39 37.10 50.72 -17.75
N LYS A 40 38.25 51.07 -18.32
CA LYS A 40 38.87 50.34 -19.43
C LYS A 40 39.31 48.95 -18.99
N HIS A 41 39.86 48.83 -17.79
CA HIS A 41 40.27 47.55 -17.20
C HIS A 41 39.08 46.59 -17.02
N LEU A 42 37.90 47.10 -16.65
CA LEU A 42 36.66 46.32 -16.58
C LEU A 42 36.19 45.85 -17.96
N GLU A 43 36.23 46.73 -18.97
CA GLU A 43 35.82 46.43 -20.35
C GLU A 43 36.78 45.47 -21.07
N ASP A 44 38.07 45.53 -20.77
CA ASP A 44 39.06 44.61 -21.30
C ASP A 44 38.92 43.22 -20.65
N ARG A 45 38.47 43.15 -19.39
CA ARG A 45 38.31 41.90 -18.65
C ARG A 45 36.98 41.18 -18.94
N PHE A 46 35.90 41.94 -19.11
CA PHE A 46 34.55 41.38 -19.23
C PHE A 46 33.86 41.77 -20.52
N GLU A 47 33.11 40.84 -21.08
CA GLU A 47 32.24 41.12 -22.22
C GLU A 47 30.79 40.78 -21.91
N VAL A 48 29.85 41.58 -22.41
CA VAL A 48 28.43 41.26 -22.31
C VAL A 48 28.11 40.22 -23.38
N ILE A 49 27.50 39.12 -22.96
CA ILE A 49 27.04 38.05 -23.84
C ILE A 49 25.51 37.97 -23.83
N LEU A 50 24.94 37.54 -24.94
CA LEU A 50 23.53 37.17 -25.05
C LEU A 50 23.27 35.83 -24.35
N PRO A 51 22.00 35.49 -24.00
CA PRO A 51 21.61 34.17 -23.48
C PRO A 51 22.13 32.98 -24.30
N SER A 52 22.38 33.20 -25.59
CA SER A 52 22.96 32.24 -26.54
C SER A 52 24.47 32.04 -26.42
N GLY A 53 25.17 32.81 -25.57
CA GLY A 53 26.61 32.70 -25.31
C GLY A 53 27.50 33.49 -26.28
N TYR A 54 26.92 34.16 -27.28
CA TYR A 54 27.64 35.04 -28.21
C TYR A 54 27.78 36.46 -27.64
N PRO A 55 28.88 37.19 -27.96
CA PRO A 55 29.05 38.58 -27.55
C PRO A 55 27.91 39.47 -28.07
N ALA A 56 27.46 40.43 -27.25
CA ALA A 56 26.50 41.45 -27.67
C ALA A 56 27.25 42.60 -28.37
N GLU A 57 26.95 42.88 -29.64
CA GLU A 57 27.50 44.05 -30.36
C GLU A 57 26.66 45.32 -30.14
N PRO A 58 27.27 46.53 -30.08
CA PRO A 58 28.71 46.79 -30.25
C PRO A 58 29.52 46.51 -28.97
N ALA A 59 30.78 46.11 -29.16
CA ALA A 59 31.72 45.69 -28.12
C ALA A 59 32.02 46.81 -27.10
N GLY A 60 31.28 46.80 -25.99
CA GLY A 60 31.49 47.71 -24.85
C GLY A 60 30.37 47.58 -23.83
N LEU A 61 30.66 47.87 -22.57
CA LEU A 61 29.66 47.84 -21.51
C LEU A 61 28.69 49.03 -21.71
N ARG A 62 27.38 48.73 -21.82
CA ARG A 62 26.35 49.65 -22.35
C ARG A 62 26.16 50.97 -21.57
N TRP A 63 26.74 51.12 -20.40
CA TRP A 63 26.60 52.29 -19.52
C TRP A 63 27.51 53.49 -19.88
N ARG A 64 28.23 53.47 -21.02
CA ARG A 64 29.04 54.62 -21.50
C ARG A 64 28.23 55.85 -21.88
N ARG A 65 26.94 55.70 -22.13
CA ARG A 65 26.04 56.81 -22.43
C ARG A 65 25.48 57.29 -21.10
N SER A 66 25.49 58.59 -20.84
CA SER A 66 25.05 59.23 -19.59
C SER A 66 23.54 59.08 -19.29
N GLU A 67 22.99 57.91 -19.55
CA GLU A 67 21.61 57.51 -19.38
C GLU A 67 21.53 56.49 -18.24
N PRO A 68 20.51 56.59 -17.36
CA PRO A 68 20.26 55.57 -16.34
C PRO A 68 20.03 54.20 -16.97
N LEU A 69 20.65 53.17 -16.41
CA LEU A 69 20.54 51.78 -16.86
C LEU A 69 20.04 50.91 -15.69
N ASP A 70 19.06 50.05 -15.91
CA ASP A 70 18.64 49.01 -14.96
C ASP A 70 18.22 47.77 -15.74
N GLU A 71 19.21 46.91 -16.04
CA GLU A 71 18.99 45.75 -16.91
C GLU A 71 19.72 44.52 -16.37
N LEU A 72 19.10 43.35 -16.54
CA LEU A 72 19.78 42.07 -16.34
C LEU A 72 20.72 41.80 -17.53
N GLN A 73 21.99 41.59 -17.24
CA GLN A 73 23.03 41.34 -18.23
C GLN A 73 23.79 40.08 -17.88
N MET A 74 24.25 39.36 -18.89
CA MET A 74 25.21 38.28 -18.69
C MET A 74 26.58 38.75 -19.10
N TRP A 75 27.53 38.68 -18.19
CA TRP A 75 28.92 39.02 -18.45
C TRP A 75 29.75 37.75 -18.48
N ARG A 76 30.69 37.68 -19.41
CA ARG A 76 31.70 36.64 -19.44
C ARG A 76 33.06 37.25 -19.13
N ASP A 77 33.72 36.69 -18.13
CA ASP A 77 35.14 36.95 -17.90
C ASP A 77 35.95 36.36 -19.06
N ARG A 78 36.69 37.21 -19.78
CA ARG A 78 37.49 36.80 -20.93
C ARG A 78 38.67 35.91 -20.56
N GLU A 79 39.20 36.02 -19.35
CA GLU A 79 40.34 35.21 -18.92
C GLU A 79 39.91 33.89 -18.26
N SER A 80 38.93 33.91 -17.37
CA SER A 80 38.48 32.69 -16.69
C SER A 80 37.38 31.93 -17.45
N GLY A 81 36.74 32.56 -18.44
CA GLY A 81 35.62 32.02 -19.19
C GLY A 81 34.30 31.94 -18.41
N ARG A 82 34.29 32.32 -17.13
CA ARG A 82 33.12 32.23 -16.25
C ARG A 82 32.08 33.27 -16.63
N ALA A 83 30.82 32.84 -16.71
CA ALA A 83 29.69 33.72 -16.96
C ALA A 83 28.98 34.12 -15.66
N TYR A 84 28.57 35.37 -15.58
CA TYR A 84 27.90 36.00 -14.45
C TYR A 84 26.59 36.59 -14.94
N SER A 85 25.47 36.21 -14.34
CA SER A 85 24.19 36.89 -14.58
C SER A 85 24.03 37.97 -13.52
N LEU A 86 24.09 39.23 -13.94
CA LEU A 86 24.17 40.39 -13.07
C LEU A 86 23.09 41.40 -13.48
N ARG A 87 22.33 41.91 -12.50
CA ARG A 87 21.49 43.07 -12.75
C ARG A 87 22.34 44.33 -12.57
N VAL A 88 22.52 45.08 -13.64
CA VAL A 88 23.41 46.25 -13.67
C VAL A 88 22.56 47.50 -13.54
N LEU A 89 22.82 48.25 -12.45
CA LEU A 89 22.18 49.53 -12.19
C LEU A 89 23.22 50.66 -12.37
N CYS A 90 22.97 51.59 -13.29
CA CYS A 90 23.77 52.80 -13.48
C CYS A 90 22.89 54.04 -13.32
N ARG A 91 23.35 55.02 -12.54
CA ARG A 91 22.65 56.30 -12.32
C ARG A 91 23.66 57.44 -12.16
N THR A 92 23.33 58.62 -12.67
CA THR A 92 24.09 59.86 -12.39
C THR A 92 23.69 60.39 -11.01
N ILE A 93 24.67 60.65 -10.14
CA ILE A 93 24.43 60.97 -8.73
C ILE A 93 24.71 62.45 -8.46
N ALA A 94 23.78 63.12 -7.77
CA ALA A 94 24.02 64.39 -7.09
C ALA A 94 24.07 64.14 -5.57
N ASP A 95 25.06 64.72 -4.89
CA ASP A 95 25.52 64.48 -3.50
C ASP A 95 24.45 64.23 -2.40
N ARG A 96 23.22 64.74 -2.55
CA ARG A 96 22.17 64.64 -1.51
C ARG A 96 21.27 63.40 -1.63
N LYS A 97 21.28 62.68 -2.76
CA LYS A 97 20.41 61.51 -3.02
C LYS A 97 21.03 60.16 -2.60
N LEU A 98 22.33 60.09 -2.34
CA LEU A 98 23.05 58.84 -2.07
C LEU A 98 22.66 58.18 -0.74
N ALA A 99 22.39 58.96 0.31
CA ALA A 99 22.00 58.42 1.62
C ALA A 99 20.58 57.81 1.62
N ILE A 100 19.68 58.33 0.79
CA ILE A 100 18.28 57.86 0.69
C ILE A 100 18.21 56.56 -0.13
N LEU A 101 19.00 56.46 -1.22
CA LEU A 101 19.02 55.28 -2.08
C LEU A 101 19.68 54.04 -1.44
N LEU A 102 20.61 54.22 -0.50
CA LEU A 102 21.27 53.10 0.19
C LEU A 102 20.38 52.48 1.28
N ASP A 103 19.56 53.30 1.96
CA ASP A 103 18.58 52.85 2.95
C ASP A 103 17.42 52.11 2.26
N GLU A 104 16.86 52.71 1.19
CA GLU A 104 15.82 52.07 0.36
C GLU A 104 16.30 50.74 -0.27
N SER A 105 17.58 50.62 -0.63
CA SER A 105 18.12 49.38 -1.20
C SER A 105 18.29 48.26 -0.17
N HIS A 106 18.57 48.58 1.09
CA HIS A 106 18.69 47.59 2.17
C HIS A 106 17.32 46.99 2.51
N ASP A 107 16.29 47.82 2.63
CA ASP A 107 14.94 47.37 3.00
C ASP A 107 14.25 46.62 1.86
N VAL A 108 14.41 47.08 0.60
CA VAL A 108 13.95 46.33 -0.58
C VAL A 108 14.64 44.96 -0.69
N SER A 109 15.94 44.86 -0.35
CA SER A 109 16.66 43.59 -0.38
C SER A 109 16.17 42.60 0.67
N ARG A 110 15.84 43.05 1.89
CA ARG A 110 15.27 42.18 2.94
C ARG A 110 13.90 41.64 2.54
N GLU A 111 13.06 42.50 1.98
CA GLU A 111 11.72 42.12 1.54
C GLU A 111 11.75 41.09 0.40
N VAL A 112 12.57 41.33 -0.63
CA VAL A 112 12.74 40.38 -1.74
C VAL A 112 13.33 39.05 -1.26
N HIS A 113 14.26 39.07 -0.31
CA HIS A 113 14.85 37.84 0.24
C HIS A 113 13.83 37.01 1.03
N ALA A 114 13.03 37.65 1.88
CA ALA A 114 11.95 36.99 2.62
C ALA A 114 10.90 36.37 1.68
N GLU A 115 10.56 37.06 0.58
CA GLU A 115 9.61 36.57 -0.41
C GLU A 115 10.17 35.37 -1.21
N LEU A 116 11.42 35.44 -1.67
CA LEU A 116 12.08 34.33 -2.38
C LEU A 116 12.23 33.10 -1.48
N PHE A 117 12.53 33.32 -0.20
CA PHE A 117 12.65 32.27 0.80
C PHE A 117 11.32 31.51 0.98
N LEU A 118 10.20 32.22 1.20
CA LEU A 118 8.88 31.57 1.36
C LEU A 118 8.44 30.86 0.08
N ARG A 119 8.72 31.42 -1.11
CA ARG A 119 8.44 30.75 -2.39
C ARG A 119 9.27 29.48 -2.59
N ALA A 120 10.50 29.45 -2.10
CA ALA A 120 11.31 28.23 -2.10
C ALA A 120 10.76 27.20 -1.11
N LEU A 121 10.35 27.64 0.08
CA LEU A 121 9.79 26.78 1.12
C LEU A 121 8.45 26.17 0.69
N ASN A 122 7.56 26.96 0.08
CA ASN A 122 6.29 26.48 -0.49
C ASN A 122 6.50 25.46 -1.61
N ARG A 123 7.47 25.68 -2.51
CA ARG A 123 7.83 24.69 -3.54
C ARG A 123 8.41 23.41 -2.95
N SER A 124 9.19 23.52 -1.88
CA SER A 124 9.71 22.34 -1.16
C SER A 124 8.59 21.53 -0.53
N VAL A 125 7.64 22.18 0.18
CA VAL A 125 6.51 21.51 0.83
C VAL A 125 5.57 20.86 -0.19
N ALA A 126 5.37 21.49 -1.36
CA ALA A 126 4.54 20.94 -2.44
C ALA A 126 5.24 19.85 -3.28
N GLY A 127 6.57 19.80 -3.29
CA GLY A 127 7.37 18.97 -4.21
C GLY A 127 8.00 17.73 -3.61
N SER A 128 8.27 17.68 -2.29
CA SER A 128 8.88 16.51 -1.65
C SER A 128 8.69 16.51 -0.14
N ILE A 129 8.54 15.31 0.43
CA ILE A 129 8.51 15.01 1.87
C ILE A 129 9.84 15.50 2.48
N GLY A 130 9.87 16.70 3.06
CA GLY A 130 11.03 17.20 3.77
C GLY A 130 10.99 16.78 5.23
N ASP A 131 12.12 16.31 5.77
CA ASP A 131 12.37 15.94 7.19
C ASP A 131 12.06 17.05 8.23
N ARG A 132 11.57 18.22 7.81
CA ARG A 132 11.34 19.33 8.72
C ARG A 132 9.99 19.17 9.40
N THR A 133 10.02 19.13 10.73
CA THR A 133 8.79 19.09 11.53
C THR A 133 8.01 20.40 11.37
N LEU A 134 6.67 20.36 11.56
CA LEU A 134 5.82 21.56 11.57
C LEU A 134 6.42 22.67 12.45
N HIS A 135 6.94 22.32 13.62
CA HIS A 135 7.55 23.23 14.57
C HIS A 135 8.76 24.00 14.01
N GLU A 136 9.63 23.34 13.25
CA GLU A 136 10.82 23.95 12.64
C GLU A 136 10.44 24.95 11.55
N VAL A 137 9.45 24.61 10.73
CA VAL A 137 8.98 25.52 9.67
C VAL A 137 8.32 26.75 10.29
N LEU A 138 7.49 26.59 11.32
CA LEU A 138 6.87 27.71 12.03
C LEU A 138 7.91 28.61 12.70
N ARG A 139 8.97 28.04 13.29
CA ARG A 139 10.06 28.83 13.91
C ARG A 139 10.79 29.68 12.87
N LEU A 140 11.12 29.08 11.74
CA LEU A 140 11.82 29.75 10.65
C LEU A 140 10.99 30.91 10.05
N ILE A 141 9.66 30.75 9.99
CA ILE A 141 8.74 31.82 9.59
C ILE A 141 8.78 33.00 10.58
N VAL A 142 8.87 32.73 11.89
CA VAL A 142 9.01 33.77 12.92
C VAL A 142 10.34 34.50 12.81
N GLU A 143 11.44 33.77 12.60
CA GLU A 143 12.78 34.34 12.45
C GLU A 143 12.86 35.31 11.25
N VAL A 144 12.30 34.91 10.10
CA VAL A 144 12.25 35.78 8.92
C VAL A 144 11.39 37.03 9.17
N ALA A 145 10.29 36.91 9.94
CA ALA A 145 9.48 38.07 10.32
C ALA A 145 10.25 39.04 11.23
N CYS A 146 11.05 38.53 12.16
CA CYS A 146 11.94 39.35 13.00
C CYS A 146 12.99 40.07 12.15
N ASP A 147 13.66 39.37 11.23
CA ASP A 147 14.69 39.94 10.37
C ASP A 147 14.12 41.00 9.41
N LEU A 148 12.94 40.75 8.86
CA LEU A 148 12.25 41.67 7.95
C LEU A 148 11.89 43.00 8.62
N THR A 149 11.48 42.95 9.89
CA THR A 149 10.98 44.12 10.63
C THR A 149 12.00 44.67 11.63
N GLY A 150 13.18 44.05 11.76
CA GLY A 150 14.17 44.38 12.78
C GLY A 150 13.64 44.23 14.22
N ALA A 151 12.77 43.24 14.48
CA ALA A 151 12.27 42.97 15.83
C ALA A 151 13.27 42.14 16.63
N ARG A 152 13.44 42.46 17.91
CA ARG A 152 14.29 41.66 18.82
C ARG A 152 13.63 40.36 19.22
N TYR A 153 12.32 40.39 19.42
CA TYR A 153 11.54 39.21 19.78
C TYR A 153 10.39 39.02 18.79
N GLY A 154 10.13 37.76 18.47
CA GLY A 154 9.01 37.39 17.61
C GLY A 154 8.28 36.18 18.15
N ALA A 155 7.00 36.11 17.88
CA ALA A 155 6.21 34.92 18.09
C ALA A 155 5.14 34.75 17.01
N LEU A 156 4.78 33.50 16.75
CA LEU A 156 3.67 33.09 15.93
C LEU A 156 2.75 32.22 16.77
N GLY A 157 1.53 32.71 16.99
CA GLY A 157 0.46 31.92 17.58
C GLY A 157 -0.40 31.32 16.48
N VAL A 158 -0.59 30.01 16.51
CA VAL A 158 -1.51 29.30 15.62
C VAL A 158 -2.75 28.94 16.42
N LEU A 159 -3.94 29.27 15.92
CA LEU A 159 -5.19 28.98 16.59
C LEU A 159 -5.59 27.51 16.44
N ASN A 160 -6.24 27.00 17.48
CA ASN A 160 -6.93 25.72 17.44
C ASN A 160 -8.12 25.78 16.47
N ARG A 161 -8.63 24.62 16.04
CA ARG A 161 -9.75 24.53 15.08
C ARG A 161 -11.05 25.20 15.55
N ARG A 162 -11.19 25.51 16.84
CA ARG A 162 -12.37 26.18 17.41
C ARG A 162 -12.20 27.70 17.52
N GLY A 163 -11.00 28.24 17.27
CA GLY A 163 -10.68 29.67 17.37
C GLY A 163 -10.68 30.21 18.81
N THR A 164 -10.78 29.37 19.83
CA THR A 164 -10.94 29.78 21.25
C THR A 164 -9.63 29.78 22.04
N GLY A 165 -8.51 29.43 21.40
CA GLY A 165 -7.19 29.34 22.02
C GLY A 165 -6.13 28.92 21.01
N LEU A 166 -4.86 28.98 21.41
CA LEU A 166 -3.74 28.62 20.55
C LEU A 166 -3.51 27.10 20.57
N SER A 167 -3.32 26.49 19.39
CA SER A 167 -2.82 25.11 19.28
C SER A 167 -1.30 25.07 19.41
N ASP A 168 -0.63 26.09 18.87
CA ASP A 168 0.82 26.21 18.85
C ASP A 168 1.22 27.65 19.12
N PHE A 169 2.35 27.83 19.81
CA PHE A 169 2.94 29.14 20.03
C PHE A 169 4.45 29.01 19.90
N ILE A 170 4.96 29.59 18.83
CA ILE A 170 6.37 29.51 18.46
C ILE A 170 6.99 30.87 18.66
N TYR A 171 8.18 30.94 19.25
CA TYR A 171 8.86 32.21 19.52
C TYR A 171 10.33 32.16 19.07
N SER A 172 10.89 33.35 18.82
CA SER A 172 12.29 33.60 18.51
C SER A 172 12.80 34.83 19.26
N GLY A 173 14.11 34.87 19.51
CA GLY A 173 14.79 35.93 20.24
C GLY A 173 14.80 35.80 21.77
N ILE A 174 14.05 34.84 22.35
CA ILE A 174 14.01 34.60 23.81
C ILE A 174 14.98 33.46 24.19
N PRO A 175 15.95 33.69 25.08
CA PRO A 175 16.84 32.64 25.60
C PRO A 175 16.08 31.47 26.27
N ALA A 176 16.54 30.24 26.04
CA ALA A 176 15.87 29.02 26.50
C ALA A 176 15.66 28.97 28.03
N GLU A 177 16.63 29.43 28.82
CA GLU A 177 16.52 29.51 30.28
C GLU A 177 15.41 30.45 30.75
N MET A 178 15.17 31.53 30.01
CA MET A 178 14.12 32.50 30.33
C MET A 178 12.76 31.96 29.91
N ALA A 179 12.67 31.34 28.73
CA ALA A 179 11.44 30.71 28.26
C ALA A 179 10.92 29.62 29.22
N GLY A 180 11.82 28.81 29.80
CA GLY A 180 11.45 27.80 30.79
C GLY A 180 10.85 28.35 32.10
N ARG A 181 11.10 29.62 32.44
CA ARG A 181 10.57 30.27 33.65
C ARG A 181 9.20 30.91 33.45
N ILE A 182 8.77 31.16 32.22
CA ILE A 182 7.48 31.82 31.89
C ILE A 182 6.28 30.90 32.20
N GLY A 183 6.49 29.58 32.16
CA GLY A 183 5.62 28.56 32.76
C GLY A 183 4.37 28.15 31.97
N HIS A 184 3.63 29.09 31.37
CA HIS A 184 2.40 28.80 30.63
C HIS A 184 2.31 29.55 29.30
N LEU A 185 1.59 28.96 28.33
CA LEU A 185 1.32 29.56 27.03
C LEU A 185 0.31 30.71 27.16
N PRO A 186 0.43 31.76 26.32
CA PRO A 186 -0.55 32.83 26.33
C PRO A 186 -1.93 32.34 25.87
N GLU A 187 -2.99 32.80 26.54
CA GLU A 187 -4.37 32.35 26.27
C GLU A 187 -5.05 33.11 25.12
N GLY A 188 -4.32 33.92 24.36
CA GLY A 188 -4.89 34.73 23.28
C GLY A 188 -5.79 35.88 23.75
N LYS A 189 -5.59 36.39 24.97
CA LYS A 189 -6.29 37.54 25.55
C LYS A 189 -5.49 38.84 25.33
N GLY A 190 -6.11 40.00 25.59
CA GLY A 190 -5.44 41.30 25.45
C GLY A 190 -5.10 41.65 24.00
N LEU A 191 -3.90 42.15 23.75
CA LEU A 191 -3.42 42.50 22.40
C LEU A 191 -3.39 41.29 21.45
N LEU A 192 -3.18 40.08 21.97
CA LEU A 192 -3.24 38.87 21.17
C LEU A 192 -4.67 38.60 20.66
N GLY A 193 -5.67 38.85 21.51
CA GLY A 193 -7.08 38.72 21.15
C GLY A 193 -7.55 39.80 20.18
N ALA A 194 -6.98 41.02 20.30
CA ALA A 194 -7.31 42.14 19.42
C ALA A 194 -6.95 41.87 17.95
N LEU A 195 -5.83 41.20 17.68
CA LEU A 195 -5.45 40.79 16.32
C LEU A 195 -6.44 39.79 15.72
N ILE A 196 -7.03 38.92 16.55
CA ILE A 196 -8.03 37.94 16.15
C ILE A 196 -9.39 38.61 15.87
N SER A 197 -9.82 39.51 16.75
CA SER A 197 -11.14 40.16 16.65
C SER A 197 -11.16 41.29 15.63
N GLU A 198 -10.13 42.12 15.57
CA GLU A 198 -10.06 43.30 14.69
C GLU A 198 -9.56 42.97 13.29
N ARG A 199 -8.91 41.80 13.10
CA ARG A 199 -8.43 41.28 11.81
C ARG A 199 -7.59 42.28 11.00
N ARG A 200 -6.77 43.06 11.69
CA ARG A 200 -5.91 44.09 11.09
C ARG A 200 -4.56 44.12 11.78
N THR A 201 -3.54 44.59 11.07
CA THR A 201 -2.23 44.86 11.65
C THR A 201 -2.35 45.93 12.75
N ILE A 202 -1.78 45.65 13.92
CA ILE A 202 -1.77 46.54 15.09
C ILE A 202 -0.33 46.94 15.35
N ARG A 203 -0.08 48.25 15.34
CA ARG A 203 1.22 48.85 15.64
C ARG A 203 1.07 49.77 16.84
N ILE A 204 1.84 49.52 17.88
CA ILE A 204 1.81 50.27 19.14
C ILE A 204 3.23 50.71 19.48
N PRO A 205 3.49 52.04 19.58
CA PRO A 205 4.83 52.56 19.90
C PRO A 205 5.29 52.15 21.30
N ARG A 206 4.35 52.12 22.26
CA ARG A 206 4.60 51.72 23.65
C ARG A 206 3.48 50.81 24.15
N ILE A 207 3.77 49.52 24.22
CA ILE A 207 2.82 48.46 24.56
C ILE A 207 2.19 48.67 25.94
N SER A 208 2.92 49.25 26.91
CA SER A 208 2.40 49.55 28.26
C SER A 208 1.38 50.70 28.30
N ALA A 209 1.28 51.49 27.22
CA ALA A 209 0.30 52.56 27.11
C ALA A 209 -1.05 52.09 26.52
N ASP A 210 -1.12 50.87 25.97
CA ASP A 210 -2.36 50.32 25.40
C ASP A 210 -3.15 49.56 26.49
N PRO A 211 -4.44 49.89 26.72
CA PRO A 211 -5.25 49.24 27.76
C PRO A 211 -5.49 47.75 27.52
N ARG A 212 -5.24 47.24 26.30
CA ARG A 212 -5.33 45.81 25.96
C ARG A 212 -4.05 45.04 26.33
N SER A 213 -3.02 45.71 26.80
CA SER A 213 -1.74 45.13 27.20
C SER A 213 -1.86 44.43 28.57
N VAL A 214 -2.41 43.22 28.56
CA VAL A 214 -2.73 42.43 29.75
C VAL A 214 -2.31 40.97 29.58
N GLY A 215 -2.11 40.26 30.70
CA GLY A 215 -1.86 38.81 30.69
C GLY A 215 -0.39 38.41 30.57
N PHE A 216 0.56 39.26 31.01
CA PHE A 216 1.98 38.93 31.06
C PHE A 216 2.32 38.00 32.24
N PRO A 217 2.97 36.85 32.01
CA PRO A 217 3.47 35.97 33.08
C PRO A 217 4.53 36.64 33.97
N ALA A 218 4.71 36.16 35.20
CA ALA A 218 5.61 36.74 36.22
C ALA A 218 7.10 36.83 35.80
N HIS A 219 7.51 36.11 34.76
CA HIS A 219 8.87 36.07 34.24
C HIS A 219 8.98 36.50 32.76
N HIS A 220 7.94 37.15 32.25
CA HIS A 220 7.91 37.63 30.87
C HIS A 220 8.87 38.81 30.68
N PRO A 221 9.65 38.86 29.59
CA PRO A 221 10.58 39.97 29.35
C PRO A 221 9.83 41.31 29.21
N PRO A 222 10.41 42.43 29.67
CA PRO A 222 9.82 43.74 29.42
C PRO A 222 9.90 44.03 27.93
N MET A 223 8.74 44.32 27.33
CA MET A 223 8.61 44.68 25.91
C MET A 223 8.17 46.14 25.80
N GLN A 224 8.71 46.86 24.82
CA GLN A 224 8.42 48.29 24.62
C GLN A 224 7.52 48.54 23.43
N SER A 225 8.01 48.36 22.20
CA SER A 225 7.21 48.54 20.99
C SER A 225 6.55 47.22 20.58
N PHE A 226 5.41 47.30 19.91
CA PHE A 226 4.66 46.13 19.44
C PHE A 226 4.20 46.31 17.99
N LEU A 227 4.40 45.28 17.19
CA LEU A 227 3.84 45.13 15.86
C LEU A 227 3.27 43.72 15.74
N GLY A 228 1.99 43.61 15.42
CA GLY A 228 1.36 42.31 15.19
C GLY A 228 0.50 42.33 13.95
N ALA A 229 0.43 41.18 13.28
CA ALA A 229 -0.33 41.01 12.05
C ALA A 229 -1.07 39.67 12.06
N PRO A 230 -2.34 39.62 11.60
CA PRO A 230 -3.08 38.38 11.51
C PRO A 230 -2.64 37.54 10.30
N LEU A 231 -2.62 36.21 10.49
CA LEU A 231 -2.61 35.23 9.40
C LEU A 231 -4.06 34.91 9.04
N LEU A 232 -4.44 35.30 7.82
CA LEU A 232 -5.81 35.18 7.31
C LEU A 232 -5.94 34.04 6.31
N GLU A 233 -7.04 33.31 6.41
CA GLU A 233 -7.51 32.32 5.43
C GLU A 233 -9.00 32.58 5.18
N ASP A 234 -9.40 32.81 3.93
CA ASP A 234 -10.79 33.08 3.54
C ASP A 234 -11.49 34.14 4.43
N GLY A 235 -10.72 35.14 4.88
CA GLY A 235 -11.19 36.22 5.75
C GLY A 235 -11.30 35.87 7.24
N GLN A 236 -10.92 34.67 7.65
CA GLN A 236 -10.83 34.24 9.06
C GLN A 236 -9.38 34.21 9.54
N VAL A 237 -9.17 34.62 10.79
CA VAL A 237 -7.84 34.56 11.43
C VAL A 237 -7.61 33.14 11.94
N PHE A 238 -6.52 32.50 11.51
CA PHE A 238 -6.12 31.18 12.02
C PHE A 238 -4.77 31.21 12.75
N GLY A 239 -4.10 32.36 12.78
CA GLY A 239 -2.90 32.60 13.58
C GLY A 239 -2.53 34.08 13.55
N ASN A 240 -1.52 34.49 14.31
CA ASN A 240 -1.01 35.87 14.30
C ASN A 240 0.49 35.92 14.58
N PHE A 241 1.16 36.90 13.97
CA PHE A 241 2.48 37.35 14.37
C PHE A 241 2.43 38.34 15.52
N TYR A 242 3.44 38.25 16.38
CA TYR A 242 3.70 39.15 17.50
C TYR A 242 5.17 39.50 17.50
N LEU A 243 5.51 40.72 17.11
CA LEU A 243 6.88 41.21 17.04
C LEU A 243 7.04 42.35 18.02
N THR A 244 8.09 42.33 18.84
CA THR A 244 8.32 43.37 19.85
C THR A 244 9.75 43.85 19.85
N ASP A 245 9.91 45.08 20.36
CA ASP A 245 11.19 45.75 20.58
C ASP A 245 11.97 45.92 19.27
N LYS A 246 11.67 47.02 18.56
CA LYS A 246 12.36 47.41 17.34
C LYS A 246 13.84 47.65 17.65
N ILE A 247 14.71 47.02 16.88
CA ILE A 247 16.16 47.21 16.96
C ILE A 247 16.50 48.50 16.21
N GLY A 248 17.21 49.40 16.88
CA GLY A 248 17.71 50.65 16.28
C GLY A 248 16.71 51.82 16.27
N ALA A 249 15.48 51.64 16.77
CA ALA A 249 14.48 52.71 16.91
C ALA A 249 13.51 52.43 18.07
N ASP A 250 12.82 53.47 18.54
CA ASP A 250 11.86 53.37 19.67
C ASP A 250 10.51 52.77 19.28
N GLU A 251 10.15 52.78 17.99
CA GLU A 251 8.89 52.22 17.47
C GLU A 251 9.06 51.57 16.10
N PHE A 252 8.15 50.65 15.76
CA PHE A 252 8.02 50.14 14.39
C PHE A 252 7.44 51.22 13.46
N THR A 253 7.88 51.24 12.20
CA THR A 253 7.42 52.20 11.19
C THR A 253 6.14 51.72 10.49
N ALA A 254 5.52 52.59 9.68
CA ALA A 254 4.43 52.19 8.79
C ALA A 254 4.89 51.22 7.70
N GLU A 255 6.16 51.33 7.30
CA GLU A 255 6.80 50.44 6.34
C GLU A 255 7.01 49.03 6.94
N ASP A 256 7.49 48.93 8.19
CA ASP A 256 7.58 47.66 8.92
C ASP A 256 6.23 46.94 8.96
N ALA A 257 5.15 47.68 9.22
CA ALA A 257 3.80 47.15 9.25
C ALA A 257 3.33 46.66 7.87
N GLY A 258 3.62 47.43 6.81
CA GLY A 258 3.30 47.03 5.43
C GLY A 258 4.08 45.80 4.98
N SER A 259 5.36 45.70 5.33
CA SER A 259 6.21 44.55 5.02
C SER A 259 5.75 43.29 5.78
N LEU A 260 5.41 43.42 7.06
CA LEU A 260 4.84 42.31 7.82
C LEU A 260 3.48 41.87 7.29
N GLU A 261 2.62 42.80 6.86
CA GLU A 261 1.32 42.47 6.28
C GLU A 261 1.46 41.66 4.98
N ARG A 262 2.34 42.09 4.06
CA ARG A 262 2.64 41.34 2.82
C ARG A 262 3.25 39.97 3.12
N PHE A 263 4.17 39.91 4.07
CA PHE A 263 4.76 38.66 4.53
C PHE A 263 3.72 37.72 5.16
N SER A 264 2.76 38.27 5.91
CA SER A 264 1.69 37.50 6.59
C SER A 264 0.79 36.76 5.60
N VAL A 265 0.51 37.34 4.43
CA VAL A 265 -0.28 36.67 3.38
C VAL A 265 0.46 35.42 2.86
N GLN A 266 1.76 35.51 2.61
CA GLN A 266 2.56 34.38 2.12
C GLN A 266 2.81 33.35 3.22
N ALA A 267 3.13 33.79 4.43
CA ALA A 267 3.32 32.92 5.59
C ALA A 267 2.03 32.14 5.90
N ALA A 268 0.86 32.75 5.74
CA ALA A 268 -0.41 32.08 5.94
C ALA A 268 -0.58 30.84 5.03
N LEU A 269 -0.27 30.98 3.73
CA LEU A 269 -0.31 29.86 2.79
C LEU A 269 0.67 28.75 3.19
N THR A 270 1.90 29.10 3.57
CA THR A 270 2.92 28.16 3.99
C THR A 270 2.50 27.36 5.23
N VAL A 271 2.02 28.05 6.27
CA VAL A 271 1.54 27.42 7.51
C VAL A 271 0.37 26.46 7.21
N LYS A 272 -0.56 26.86 6.33
CA LYS A 272 -1.67 26.02 5.90
C LYS A 272 -1.19 24.73 5.23
N LEU A 273 -0.31 24.84 4.23
CA LEU A 273 0.19 23.69 3.47
C LEU A 273 0.90 22.68 4.37
N VAL A 274 1.75 23.15 5.29
CA VAL A 274 2.47 22.27 6.22
C VAL A 274 1.53 21.58 7.20
N ARG A 275 0.54 22.30 7.76
CA ARG A 275 -0.48 21.69 8.65
C ARG A 275 -1.36 20.68 7.94
N GLN A 276 -1.73 20.96 6.69
CA GLN A 276 -2.52 20.04 5.88
C GLN A 276 -1.71 18.78 5.57
N SER A 277 -0.48 18.92 5.11
CA SER A 277 0.43 17.79 4.82
C SER A 277 0.67 16.92 6.06
N ASP A 278 1.01 17.50 7.22
CA ASP A 278 1.21 16.74 8.47
C ASP A 278 -0.07 16.02 8.90
N GLY A 279 -1.23 16.69 8.79
CA GLY A 279 -2.53 16.10 9.11
C GLY A 279 -2.94 14.95 8.17
N GLU A 280 -2.71 15.08 6.88
CA GLU A 280 -2.95 14.05 5.86
C GLU A 280 -2.02 12.85 6.09
N GLN A 281 -0.72 13.07 6.35
CA GLN A 281 0.25 12.01 6.64
C GLN A 281 -0.11 11.23 7.90
N ARG A 282 -0.45 11.91 9.00
CA ARG A 282 -0.91 11.26 10.24
C ARG A 282 -2.18 10.44 10.02
N THR A 283 -3.13 10.99 9.26
CA THR A 283 -4.39 10.30 8.96
C THR A 283 -4.14 9.08 8.08
N LEU A 284 -3.33 9.22 7.03
CA LEU A 284 -2.95 8.12 6.15
C LEU A 284 -2.26 7.00 6.93
N PHE A 285 -1.24 7.33 7.74
CA PHE A 285 -0.54 6.35 8.57
C PHE A 285 -1.50 5.61 9.50
N ARG A 286 -2.35 6.35 10.24
CA ARG A 286 -3.36 5.74 11.12
C ARG A 286 -4.29 4.81 10.34
N THR A 287 -4.81 5.25 9.20
CA THR A 287 -5.70 4.43 8.37
C THR A 287 -5.00 3.17 7.85
N LEU A 288 -3.74 3.26 7.40
CA LEU A 288 -2.97 2.10 6.96
C LEU A 288 -2.81 1.07 8.08
N VAL A 289 -2.48 1.52 9.30
CA VAL A 289 -2.32 0.64 10.46
C VAL A 289 -3.66 0.05 10.92
N GLU A 290 -4.72 0.86 11.01
CA GLU A 290 -6.06 0.41 11.42
C GLU A 290 -6.70 -0.56 10.42
N LYS A 291 -6.44 -0.39 9.12
CA LYS A 291 -6.98 -1.25 8.05
C LYS A 291 -6.07 -2.42 7.69
N ALA A 292 -4.89 -2.52 8.30
CA ALA A 292 -3.97 -3.62 8.02
C ALA A 292 -4.65 -4.98 8.33
N PRO A 293 -4.48 -5.99 7.46
CA PRO A 293 -5.02 -7.32 7.70
C PRO A 293 -4.27 -8.06 8.81
N TYR A 294 -3.04 -7.62 9.12
CA TYR A 294 -2.21 -8.14 10.20
C TYR A 294 -2.51 -7.43 11.51
N GLY A 295 -2.44 -8.16 12.63
CA GLY A 295 -2.47 -7.57 13.96
C GLY A 295 -1.19 -6.79 14.20
N ILE A 296 -1.28 -5.49 14.45
CA ILE A 296 -0.14 -4.64 14.79
C ILE A 296 -0.36 -4.12 16.21
N ALA A 297 0.61 -4.35 17.08
CA ALA A 297 0.63 -3.81 18.43
C ALA A 297 1.95 -3.08 18.71
N PHE A 298 1.89 -1.99 19.45
CA PHE A 298 3.05 -1.24 19.92
C PHE A 298 3.07 -1.22 21.44
N PHE A 299 4.18 -1.69 22.01
CA PHE A 299 4.44 -1.77 23.44
C PHE A 299 5.52 -0.72 23.79
N PRO A 300 5.18 0.36 24.50
CA PRO A 300 6.17 1.37 24.87
C PRO A 300 7.24 0.81 25.84
N GLU A 301 8.41 1.47 25.95
CA GLU A 301 9.48 1.05 26.88
C GLU A 301 9.06 1.09 28.36
N GLY A 302 8.18 2.03 28.74
CA GLY A 302 7.64 2.19 30.11
C GLY A 302 6.13 1.97 30.23
N ASP A 303 5.49 2.56 31.24
CA ASP A 303 4.05 2.43 31.55
C ASP A 303 3.10 3.16 30.57
N GLY A 304 3.56 3.44 29.35
CA GLY A 304 2.72 4.04 28.32
C GLY A 304 1.61 3.10 27.86
N ASP A 305 0.56 3.68 27.28
CA ASP A 305 -0.56 2.93 26.73
C ASP A 305 -0.10 2.05 25.56
N ILE A 306 -0.53 0.78 25.60
CA ILE A 306 -0.31 -0.16 24.51
C ILE A 306 -1.26 0.20 23.38
N PHE A 307 -0.72 0.39 22.19
CA PHE A 307 -1.52 0.53 20.98
C PHE A 307 -1.74 -0.83 20.34
N GLY A 308 -2.95 -1.07 19.85
CA GLY A 308 -3.27 -2.21 18.99
C GLY A 308 -4.25 -1.80 17.91
N ASN A 309 -4.02 -2.26 16.69
CA ASN A 309 -5.00 -2.09 15.63
C ASN A 309 -6.18 -3.08 15.81
N PRO A 310 -7.31 -2.88 15.11
CA PRO A 310 -8.47 -3.76 15.21
C PRO A 310 -8.19 -5.24 14.89
N ALA A 311 -7.19 -5.53 14.04
CA ALA A 311 -6.78 -6.91 13.77
C ALA A 311 -6.08 -7.55 14.99
N ALA A 312 -5.21 -6.83 15.69
CA ALA A 312 -4.55 -7.30 16.90
C ALA A 312 -5.58 -7.55 18.02
N GLU A 313 -6.53 -6.63 18.22
CA GLU A 313 -7.60 -6.80 19.22
C GLU A 313 -8.48 -8.01 18.93
N ARG A 314 -8.78 -8.30 17.65
CA ARG A 314 -9.52 -9.52 17.27
C ARG A 314 -8.74 -10.79 17.63
N MET A 315 -7.44 -10.82 17.30
CA MET A 315 -6.56 -11.98 17.52
C MET A 315 -6.25 -12.21 19.00
N LEU A 316 -5.97 -11.15 19.75
CA LEU A 316 -5.44 -11.21 21.12
C LEU A 316 -6.52 -10.94 22.17
N GLY A 317 -7.48 -10.07 21.88
CA GLY A 317 -8.41 -9.52 22.88
C GLY A 317 -7.88 -8.24 23.51
N LYS A 318 -7.95 -8.15 24.84
CA LYS A 318 -7.29 -7.09 25.60
C LYS A 318 -5.78 -7.31 25.48
N ILE A 319 -5.09 -6.39 24.82
CA ILE A 319 -3.64 -6.47 24.63
C ILE A 319 -2.96 -6.02 25.91
N THR A 320 -2.16 -6.91 26.51
CA THR A 320 -1.56 -6.71 27.82
C THR A 320 -0.08 -7.07 27.78
N ARG A 321 0.69 -6.58 28.76
CA ARG A 321 2.08 -7.03 28.95
C ARG A 321 2.11 -8.46 29.51
N ALA A 322 3.29 -9.06 29.47
CA ALA A 322 3.51 -10.43 29.92
C ALA A 322 3.25 -10.62 31.43
N ASP A 323 3.50 -9.57 32.21
CA ASP A 323 3.38 -9.49 33.67
C ASP A 323 1.99 -9.05 34.14
N ASP A 324 1.06 -8.75 33.23
CA ASP A 324 -0.30 -8.33 33.57
C ASP A 324 -1.11 -9.52 34.15
N PRO A 325 -1.62 -9.44 35.39
CA PRO A 325 -2.42 -10.50 36.01
C PRO A 325 -3.77 -10.72 35.31
N GLU A 326 -4.28 -9.74 34.57
CA GLU A 326 -5.53 -9.82 33.80
C GLU A 326 -5.30 -10.14 32.31
N ARG A 327 -4.14 -10.73 31.96
CA ARG A 327 -3.81 -11.09 30.58
C ARG A 327 -4.91 -11.90 29.91
N SER A 328 -5.31 -11.49 28.70
CA SER A 328 -6.43 -12.13 28.01
C SER A 328 -6.03 -13.27 27.07
N TYR A 329 -4.73 -13.46 26.84
CA TYR A 329 -4.16 -14.49 25.97
C TYR A 329 -2.81 -15.01 26.48
N ASP A 330 -2.47 -16.21 26.01
CA ASP A 330 -1.16 -16.84 26.13
C ASP A 330 -0.56 -17.07 24.75
N LEU A 331 0.77 -16.94 24.64
CA LEU A 331 1.52 -17.34 23.44
C LEU A 331 2.23 -18.66 23.73
N LEU A 332 1.82 -19.70 23.02
CA LEU A 332 2.37 -21.05 23.14
C LEU A 332 3.19 -21.37 21.89
N ARG A 333 4.18 -22.23 22.02
CA ARG A 333 4.83 -22.86 20.88
C ARG A 333 3.87 -23.84 20.18
N PRO A 334 4.14 -24.27 18.93
CA PRO A 334 3.29 -25.23 18.22
C PRO A 334 3.10 -26.58 18.95
N ASP A 335 4.02 -26.95 19.84
CA ASP A 335 3.94 -28.13 20.71
C ASP A 335 3.00 -27.95 21.93
N GLY A 336 2.45 -26.74 22.12
CA GLY A 336 1.56 -26.38 23.22
C GLY A 336 2.27 -25.88 24.47
N CYS A 337 3.60 -25.86 24.52
CA CYS A 337 4.34 -25.32 25.66
C CYS A 337 4.32 -23.78 25.67
N ALA A 338 4.15 -23.18 26.85
CA ALA A 338 4.21 -21.73 26.98
C ALA A 338 5.61 -21.18 26.64
N LEU A 339 5.65 -20.04 25.96
CA LEU A 339 6.90 -19.33 25.73
C LEU A 339 7.46 -18.78 27.05
N PRO A 340 8.77 -18.93 27.33
CA PRO A 340 9.42 -18.23 28.44
C PRO A 340 9.21 -16.72 28.33
N SER A 341 9.09 -16.02 29.46
CA SER A 341 8.85 -14.56 29.46
C SER A 341 9.90 -13.76 28.69
N SER A 342 11.15 -14.23 28.68
CA SER A 342 12.25 -13.65 27.90
C SER A 342 12.15 -13.90 26.40
N GLU A 343 11.41 -14.92 25.96
CA GLU A 343 11.20 -15.24 24.54
C GLU A 343 9.89 -14.66 24.00
N LEU A 344 9.04 -14.09 24.86
CA LEU A 344 7.85 -13.40 24.41
C LEU A 344 8.23 -12.26 23.44
N PRO A 345 7.56 -12.15 22.28
CA PRO A 345 8.01 -11.24 21.21
C PRO A 345 8.18 -9.78 21.64
N ALA A 346 7.22 -9.24 22.40
CA ALA A 346 7.31 -7.88 22.93
C ALA A 346 8.50 -7.71 23.90
N THR A 347 8.70 -8.63 24.84
CA THR A 347 9.80 -8.60 25.82
C THR A 347 11.16 -8.68 25.13
N ALA A 348 11.30 -9.57 24.15
CA ALA A 348 12.54 -9.72 23.40
C ALA A 348 12.88 -8.47 22.59
N ALA A 349 11.89 -7.85 21.95
CA ALA A 349 12.05 -6.60 21.21
C ALA A 349 12.38 -5.41 22.13
N LEU A 350 11.76 -5.31 23.30
CA LEU A 350 12.13 -4.32 24.32
C LEU A 350 13.56 -4.51 24.84
N ALA A 351 14.08 -5.74 24.81
CA ALA A 351 15.49 -6.04 25.09
C ALA A 351 16.42 -5.83 23.87
N GLY A 352 15.92 -5.22 22.79
CA GLY A 352 16.68 -4.90 21.57
C GLY A 352 16.82 -6.06 20.56
N ARG A 353 16.14 -7.19 20.76
CA ARG A 353 16.21 -8.34 19.83
C ARG A 353 15.08 -8.32 18.82
N THR A 354 15.42 -8.50 17.55
CA THR A 354 14.42 -8.69 16.49
C THR A 354 14.03 -10.16 16.38
N ILE A 355 12.73 -10.44 16.32
CA ILE A 355 12.14 -11.75 16.06
C ILE A 355 11.42 -11.69 14.72
N ILE A 356 11.63 -12.70 13.88
CA ILE A 356 11.02 -12.77 12.55
C ILE A 356 10.29 -14.11 12.44
N ASN A 357 9.01 -14.05 12.10
CA ASN A 357 8.18 -15.20 11.75
C ASN A 357 8.24 -16.35 12.77
N LEU A 358 8.20 -16.02 14.07
CA LEU A 358 8.06 -17.04 15.10
C LEU A 358 6.65 -17.62 15.03
N GLU A 359 6.54 -18.92 14.75
CA GLU A 359 5.26 -19.62 14.79
C GLU A 359 4.83 -19.84 16.24
N VAL A 360 3.61 -19.39 16.56
CA VAL A 360 3.00 -19.52 17.89
C VAL A 360 1.53 -19.92 17.76
N LEU A 361 1.00 -20.46 18.85
CA LEU A 361 -0.44 -20.59 19.08
C LEU A 361 -0.88 -19.50 20.06
N ILE A 362 -1.77 -18.62 19.60
CA ILE A 362 -2.42 -17.62 20.44
C ILE A 362 -3.61 -18.27 21.12
N GLN A 363 -3.48 -18.54 22.41
CA GLN A 363 -4.51 -19.16 23.23
C GLN A 363 -5.27 -18.08 24.01
N ARG A 364 -6.49 -17.75 23.58
CA ARG A 364 -7.39 -16.88 24.37
C ARG A 364 -8.19 -17.70 25.38
N HIS A 365 -8.46 -17.14 26.54
CA HIS A 365 -9.28 -17.78 27.57
C HIS A 365 -10.65 -18.19 27.00
N GLY A 366 -10.98 -19.49 27.05
CA GLY A 366 -12.26 -20.03 26.59
C GLY A 366 -12.47 -20.08 25.07
N ARG A 367 -11.42 -19.88 24.25
CA ARG A 367 -11.50 -19.98 22.78
C ARG A 367 -10.51 -21.00 22.22
N ARG A 368 -10.72 -21.43 20.98
CA ARG A 368 -9.77 -22.27 20.25
C ARG A 368 -8.47 -21.50 20.01
N ALA A 369 -7.32 -22.17 20.16
CA ALA A 369 -6.01 -21.61 19.82
C ALA A 369 -5.96 -21.18 18.35
N LEU A 370 -5.42 -19.98 18.11
CA LEU A 370 -5.22 -19.42 16.78
C LEU A 370 -3.74 -19.54 16.39
N PRO A 371 -3.38 -20.30 15.34
CA PRO A 371 -2.00 -20.33 14.87
C PRO A 371 -1.64 -18.99 14.21
N ALA A 372 -0.49 -18.44 14.59
CA ALA A 372 0.00 -17.17 14.07
C ALA A 372 1.51 -17.17 13.83
N LEU A 373 1.97 -16.39 12.85
CA LEU A 373 3.36 -15.96 12.76
C LEU A 373 3.50 -14.61 13.45
N VAL A 374 4.49 -14.51 14.34
CA VAL A 374 4.75 -13.30 15.11
C VAL A 374 6.14 -12.77 14.80
N SER A 375 6.21 -11.51 14.41
CA SER A 375 7.46 -10.77 14.26
C SER A 375 7.47 -9.61 15.24
N ALA A 376 8.61 -9.32 15.82
CA ALA A 376 8.76 -8.21 16.76
C ALA A 376 10.09 -7.50 16.55
N ALA A 377 10.09 -6.18 16.65
CA ALA A 377 11.28 -5.36 16.49
C ALA A 377 11.27 -4.18 17.47
N PRO A 378 12.44 -3.73 17.96
CA PRO A 378 12.54 -2.48 18.69
C PRO A 378 12.21 -1.31 17.78
N VAL A 379 11.51 -0.32 18.32
CA VAL A 379 11.28 0.98 17.68
C VAL A 379 12.21 1.98 18.34
N LEU A 380 13.07 2.61 17.55
CA LEU A 380 14.06 3.58 18.01
C LEU A 380 13.69 4.99 17.53
N SER A 381 14.11 6.00 18.28
CA SER A 381 14.11 7.39 17.83
C SER A 381 15.24 7.65 16.83
N GLU A 382 15.24 8.82 16.19
CA GLU A 382 16.36 9.30 15.37
C GLU A 382 17.69 9.38 16.15
N SER A 383 17.62 9.56 17.47
CA SER A 383 18.76 9.57 18.39
C SER A 383 19.15 8.19 18.93
N GLU A 384 18.72 7.10 18.27
CA GLU A 384 18.94 5.70 18.66
C GLU A 384 18.42 5.31 20.05
N ARG A 385 17.50 6.09 20.63
CA ARG A 385 16.87 5.76 21.91
C ARG A 385 15.70 4.81 21.69
N LEU A 386 15.57 3.77 22.52
CA LEU A 386 14.43 2.87 22.50
C LEU A 386 13.13 3.64 22.84
N LEU A 387 12.14 3.55 21.96
CA LEU A 387 10.78 4.09 22.17
C LEU A 387 9.83 2.98 22.62
N GLY A 388 10.05 1.75 22.18
CA GLY A 388 9.22 0.59 22.50
C GLY A 388 9.48 -0.58 21.56
N ALA A 389 8.52 -1.48 21.47
CA ALA A 389 8.53 -2.64 20.58
C ALA A 389 7.28 -2.64 19.70
N VAL A 390 7.46 -2.86 18.40
CA VAL A 390 6.36 -3.19 17.48
C VAL A 390 6.27 -4.70 17.35
N VAL A 391 5.06 -5.24 17.42
CA VAL A 391 4.77 -6.67 17.26
C VAL A 391 3.69 -6.84 16.20
N ILE A 392 3.97 -7.69 15.22
CA ILE A 392 3.08 -8.02 14.11
C ILE A 392 2.64 -9.47 14.26
N TYR A 393 1.33 -9.70 14.22
CA TYR A 393 0.64 -10.98 14.32
C TYR A 393 -0.04 -11.29 12.99
N GLN A 394 0.36 -12.37 12.35
CA GLN A 394 -0.26 -12.85 11.12
C GLN A 394 -1.01 -14.15 11.40
N ASP A 395 -2.33 -14.16 11.21
CA ASP A 395 -3.13 -15.38 11.26
C ASP A 395 -2.75 -16.31 10.11
N ILE A 396 -2.29 -17.52 10.45
CA ILE A 396 -1.94 -18.56 9.48
C ILE A 396 -2.92 -19.73 9.51
N SER A 397 -4.10 -19.57 10.11
CA SER A 397 -5.17 -20.59 10.11
C SER A 397 -5.55 -21.05 8.70
N PRO A 398 -5.71 -20.17 7.69
CA PRO A 398 -6.01 -20.59 6.34
C PRO A 398 -4.90 -21.45 5.72
N LEU A 399 -3.63 -21.11 6.02
CA LEU A 399 -2.47 -21.87 5.55
C LEU A 399 -2.41 -23.24 6.23
N LYS A 400 -2.59 -23.30 7.55
CA LYS A 400 -2.61 -24.56 8.31
C LYS A 400 -3.76 -25.48 7.87
N GLU A 401 -4.93 -24.92 7.55
CA GLU A 401 -6.04 -25.73 7.03
C GLU A 401 -5.74 -26.29 5.63
N LEU A 402 -5.10 -25.50 4.76
CA LEU A 402 -4.65 -25.99 3.45
C LEU A 402 -3.62 -27.11 3.58
N GLU A 403 -2.64 -26.96 4.47
CA GLU A 403 -1.65 -28.00 4.78
C GLU A 403 -2.33 -29.27 5.32
N ARG A 404 -3.27 -29.12 6.25
CA ARG A 404 -4.05 -30.23 6.82
C ARG A 404 -4.83 -30.98 5.75
N LEU A 405 -5.52 -30.25 4.85
CA LEU A 405 -6.28 -30.84 3.75
C LEU A 405 -5.37 -31.58 2.76
N ARG A 406 -4.20 -31.03 2.46
CA ARG A 406 -3.18 -31.70 1.62
C ARG A 406 -2.68 -32.99 2.26
N ASP A 407 -2.41 -32.97 3.56
CA ASP A 407 -1.89 -34.13 4.27
C ASP A 407 -2.97 -35.21 4.44
N GLU A 408 -4.21 -34.82 4.75
CA GLU A 408 -5.37 -35.71 4.79
C GLU A 408 -5.62 -36.36 3.42
N PHE A 409 -5.54 -35.58 2.34
CA PHE A 409 -5.61 -36.10 0.98
C PHE A 409 -4.51 -37.14 0.69
N THR A 410 -3.26 -36.81 1.04
CA THR A 410 -2.12 -37.71 0.82
C THR A 410 -2.32 -39.02 1.56
N ALA A 411 -2.85 -38.96 2.79
CA ALA A 411 -3.17 -40.14 3.58
C ALA A 411 -4.31 -40.98 2.95
N ILE A 412 -5.38 -40.34 2.46
CA ILE A 412 -6.51 -41.02 1.80
C ILE A 412 -6.04 -41.75 0.54
N VAL A 413 -5.27 -41.09 -0.34
CA VAL A 413 -4.73 -41.70 -1.55
C VAL A 413 -3.83 -42.88 -1.22
N ALA A 414 -2.92 -42.72 -0.25
CA ALA A 414 -2.05 -43.79 0.18
C ALA A 414 -2.84 -45.00 0.71
N ASN A 415 -3.92 -44.78 1.46
CA ASN A 415 -4.74 -45.85 2.00
C ASN A 415 -5.54 -46.61 0.91
N ASP A 416 -6.15 -45.87 -0.01
CA ASP A 416 -6.94 -46.43 -1.11
C ASP A 416 -6.08 -47.17 -2.13
N MET A 417 -4.80 -46.80 -2.28
CA MET A 417 -3.82 -47.56 -3.07
C MET A 417 -3.24 -48.75 -2.30
N ARG A 418 -3.00 -48.63 -0.99
CA ARG A 418 -2.43 -49.70 -0.16
C ARG A 418 -3.29 -50.96 -0.18
N THR A 419 -4.62 -50.80 -0.12
CA THR A 419 -5.57 -51.92 -0.09
C THR A 419 -5.46 -52.85 -1.32
N PRO A 420 -5.59 -52.38 -2.58
CA PRO A 420 -5.43 -53.23 -3.76
C PRO A 420 -3.99 -53.76 -3.92
N VAL A 421 -2.96 -53.00 -3.53
CA VAL A 421 -1.57 -53.48 -3.57
C VAL A 421 -1.38 -54.66 -2.62
N GLN A 422 -1.88 -54.57 -1.38
CA GLN A 422 -1.83 -55.67 -0.42
C GLN A 422 -2.59 -56.91 -0.91
N ALA A 423 -3.75 -56.71 -1.55
CA ALA A 423 -4.50 -57.81 -2.16
C ALA A 423 -3.70 -58.51 -3.27
N VAL A 424 -3.05 -57.74 -4.16
CA VAL A 424 -2.19 -58.30 -5.21
C VAL A 424 -1.04 -59.11 -4.61
N LEU A 425 -0.34 -58.56 -3.62
CA LEU A 425 0.79 -59.23 -2.98
C LEU A 425 0.35 -60.53 -2.29
N LEU A 426 -0.72 -60.50 -1.50
CA LEU A 426 -1.24 -61.69 -0.80
C LEU A 426 -1.66 -62.80 -1.77
N HIS A 427 -2.36 -62.46 -2.84
CA HIS A 427 -2.80 -63.44 -3.82
C HIS A 427 -1.66 -63.93 -4.71
N ALA A 428 -0.66 -63.10 -5.00
CA ALA A 428 0.56 -63.53 -5.69
C ALA A 428 1.37 -64.51 -4.82
N GLU A 429 1.47 -64.28 -3.51
CA GLU A 429 2.10 -65.20 -2.56
C GLU A 429 1.40 -66.56 -2.54
N ALA A 430 0.06 -66.59 -2.55
CA ALA A 430 -0.70 -67.84 -2.67
C ALA A 430 -0.37 -68.61 -3.96
N LEU A 431 -0.19 -67.93 -5.09
CA LEU A 431 0.23 -68.54 -6.35
C LEU A 431 1.67 -69.06 -6.30
N LEU A 432 2.59 -68.32 -5.66
CA LEU A 432 3.97 -68.75 -5.46
C LEU A 432 4.06 -70.02 -4.62
N ARG A 433 3.30 -70.12 -3.53
CA ARG A 433 3.22 -71.33 -2.69
C ARG A 433 2.68 -72.55 -3.43
N ARG A 434 1.79 -72.33 -4.40
CA ARG A 434 1.35 -73.41 -5.31
C ARG A 434 2.45 -73.83 -6.28
N ALA A 435 3.17 -72.87 -6.86
CA ALA A 435 4.26 -73.14 -7.77
C ALA A 435 5.45 -73.84 -7.09
N SER A 436 5.71 -73.55 -5.81
CA SER A 436 6.75 -74.22 -5.01
C SER A 436 6.35 -75.61 -4.50
N GLY A 437 5.09 -76.03 -4.71
CA GLY A 437 4.57 -77.31 -4.23
C GLY A 437 4.11 -77.31 -2.77
N GLU A 438 4.21 -76.19 -2.05
CA GLU A 438 3.71 -76.05 -0.68
C GLU A 438 2.18 -76.04 -0.57
N ALA A 439 1.48 -75.69 -1.65
CA ALA A 439 0.02 -75.68 -1.71
C ALA A 439 -0.51 -76.57 -2.85
N ALA A 440 -1.35 -77.53 -2.50
CA ALA A 440 -1.92 -78.49 -3.43
C ALA A 440 -2.92 -77.89 -4.43
N TRP A 441 -3.57 -76.77 -4.09
CA TRP A 441 -4.58 -76.10 -4.93
C TRP A 441 -4.74 -74.60 -4.58
N VAL A 442 -4.98 -73.77 -5.60
CA VAL A 442 -5.32 -72.35 -5.46
C VAL A 442 -6.51 -72.04 -6.36
N PRO A 443 -7.57 -71.36 -5.86
CA PRO A 443 -8.73 -71.02 -6.68
C PRO A 443 -8.42 -70.05 -7.81
N VAL A 444 -9.14 -70.16 -8.93
CA VAL A 444 -9.13 -69.16 -10.03
C VAL A 444 -9.49 -67.76 -9.53
N THR A 445 -10.30 -67.65 -8.47
CA THR A 445 -10.65 -66.37 -7.84
C THR A 445 -9.43 -65.60 -7.33
N THR A 446 -8.30 -66.26 -7.08
CA THR A 446 -7.03 -65.63 -6.70
C THR A 446 -6.47 -64.77 -7.84
N ILE A 447 -6.38 -65.34 -9.05
CA ILE A 447 -5.94 -64.62 -10.26
C ILE A 447 -6.93 -63.51 -10.61
N GLN A 448 -8.23 -63.80 -10.52
CA GLN A 448 -9.27 -62.78 -10.75
C GLN A 448 -9.18 -61.61 -9.76
N THR A 449 -8.74 -61.86 -8.53
CA THR A 449 -8.59 -60.80 -7.52
C THR A 449 -7.35 -59.94 -7.76
N ILE A 450 -6.25 -60.54 -8.23
CA ILE A 450 -5.08 -59.79 -8.72
C ILE A 450 -5.48 -58.89 -9.89
N GLN A 451 -6.17 -59.44 -10.90
CA GLN A 451 -6.60 -58.68 -12.07
C GLN A 451 -7.53 -57.52 -11.70
N ARG A 452 -8.57 -57.77 -10.88
CA ARG A 452 -9.48 -56.71 -10.40
C ARG A 452 -8.75 -55.63 -9.61
N SER A 453 -7.78 -56.02 -8.77
CA SER A 453 -7.00 -55.08 -7.97
C SER A 453 -6.07 -54.22 -8.83
N GLY A 454 -5.42 -54.81 -9.84
CA GLY A 454 -4.61 -54.08 -10.82
C GLY A 454 -5.42 -53.09 -11.67
N GLN A 455 -6.59 -53.53 -12.16
CA GLN A 455 -7.52 -52.65 -12.89
C GLN A 455 -8.02 -51.49 -12.00
N ARG A 456 -8.31 -51.76 -10.73
CA ARG A 456 -8.67 -50.72 -9.76
C ARG A 456 -7.54 -49.72 -9.55
N LEU A 457 -6.30 -50.18 -9.38
CA LEU A 457 -5.14 -49.30 -9.22
C LEU A 457 -4.93 -48.41 -10.45
N SER A 458 -5.03 -48.99 -11.65
CA SER A 458 -4.92 -48.25 -12.91
C SER A 458 -5.98 -47.15 -13.03
N ARG A 459 -7.23 -47.44 -12.64
CA ARG A 459 -8.31 -46.43 -12.60
C ARG A 459 -8.02 -45.31 -11.60
N LEU A 460 -7.61 -45.65 -10.37
CA LEU A 460 -7.26 -44.64 -9.35
C LEU A 460 -6.13 -43.72 -9.82
N ILE A 461 -5.10 -44.25 -10.46
CA ILE A 461 -4.00 -43.46 -11.01
C ILE A 461 -4.51 -42.56 -12.14
N GLY A 462 -5.35 -43.09 -13.04
CA GLY A 462 -5.99 -42.32 -14.10
C GLY A 462 -6.80 -41.14 -13.56
N ASP A 463 -7.67 -41.39 -12.58
CA ASP A 463 -8.51 -40.36 -11.95
C ASP A 463 -7.66 -39.26 -11.28
N LEU A 464 -6.58 -39.62 -10.60
CA LEU A 464 -5.66 -38.66 -9.98
C LEU A 464 -4.96 -37.77 -11.02
N LEU A 465 -4.52 -38.37 -12.13
CA LEU A 465 -3.88 -37.64 -13.23
C LEU A 465 -4.87 -36.71 -13.93
N ASP A 466 -6.10 -37.16 -14.17
CA ASP A 466 -7.13 -36.33 -14.78
C ASP A 466 -7.54 -35.17 -13.87
N ALA A 467 -7.73 -35.42 -12.56
CA ALA A 467 -7.98 -34.35 -11.60
C ALA A 467 -6.84 -33.31 -11.56
N SER A 468 -5.58 -33.76 -11.58
CA SER A 468 -4.42 -32.85 -11.63
C SER A 468 -4.34 -32.03 -12.93
N ARG A 469 -4.72 -32.63 -14.07
CA ARG A 469 -4.77 -31.93 -15.36
C ARG A 469 -5.90 -30.89 -15.41
N LEU A 470 -7.05 -31.19 -14.80
CA LEU A 470 -8.14 -30.25 -14.63
C LEU A 470 -7.72 -29.05 -13.77
N ASP A 471 -7.11 -29.29 -12.60
CA ASP A 471 -6.64 -28.22 -11.71
C ASP A 471 -5.62 -27.29 -12.38
N SER A 472 -4.75 -27.85 -13.21
CA SER A 472 -3.70 -27.09 -13.91
C SER A 472 -4.16 -26.48 -15.23
N GLN A 473 -5.45 -26.62 -15.60
CA GLN A 473 -6.00 -26.21 -16.90
C GLN A 473 -5.22 -26.79 -18.09
N ARG A 474 -4.64 -27.98 -17.94
CA ARG A 474 -3.83 -28.69 -18.94
C ARG A 474 -4.55 -29.90 -19.54
N LEU A 475 -5.86 -30.00 -19.34
CA LEU A 475 -6.64 -31.06 -19.96
C LEU A 475 -6.70 -30.81 -21.48
N SER A 476 -6.04 -31.67 -22.26
CA SER A 476 -6.15 -31.68 -23.72
C SER A 476 -7.25 -32.65 -24.13
N LEU A 477 -8.15 -32.19 -25.00
CA LEU A 477 -9.16 -33.01 -25.67
C LEU A 477 -8.73 -33.30 -27.11
N SER A 478 -9.15 -34.44 -27.64
CA SER A 478 -9.06 -34.76 -29.08
C SER A 478 -10.46 -34.86 -29.68
N PRO A 479 -11.20 -33.74 -29.81
CA PRO A 479 -12.59 -33.76 -30.22
C PRO A 479 -12.74 -34.14 -31.69
N ARG A 480 -13.80 -34.90 -31.99
CA ARG A 480 -14.26 -35.21 -33.35
C ARG A 480 -15.79 -35.18 -33.39
N VAL A 481 -16.38 -35.17 -34.58
CA VAL A 481 -17.82 -35.32 -34.70
C VAL A 481 -18.22 -36.73 -34.29
N VAL A 482 -19.13 -36.84 -33.33
CA VAL A 482 -19.61 -38.08 -32.75
C VAL A 482 -21.13 -38.09 -32.81
N ASP A 483 -21.70 -39.16 -33.36
CA ASP A 483 -23.11 -39.49 -33.14
C ASP A 483 -23.28 -39.97 -31.70
N LEU A 484 -23.90 -39.13 -30.87
CA LEU A 484 -24.02 -39.39 -29.45
C LEU A 484 -24.84 -40.66 -29.21
N SER A 485 -25.89 -40.92 -29.98
CA SER A 485 -26.73 -42.09 -29.82
C SER A 485 -25.98 -43.39 -30.08
N VAL A 486 -25.15 -43.43 -31.15
CA VAL A 486 -24.31 -44.58 -31.47
C VAL A 486 -23.24 -44.79 -30.40
N ALA A 487 -22.57 -43.72 -29.96
CA ALA A 487 -21.54 -43.80 -28.94
C ALA A 487 -22.09 -44.30 -27.60
N ILE A 488 -23.21 -43.73 -27.13
CA ILE A 488 -23.86 -44.15 -25.89
C ILE A 488 -24.35 -45.60 -25.97
N GLY A 489 -24.92 -46.02 -27.11
CA GLY A 489 -25.31 -47.41 -27.34
C GLY A 489 -24.15 -48.39 -27.21
N ALA A 490 -23.00 -48.06 -27.81
CA ALA A 490 -21.79 -48.89 -27.72
C ALA A 490 -21.26 -48.98 -26.27
N ILE A 491 -21.23 -47.87 -25.55
CA ILE A 491 -20.78 -47.81 -24.15
C ILE A 491 -21.70 -48.66 -23.26
N VAL A 492 -23.02 -48.54 -23.41
CA VAL A 492 -24.00 -49.33 -22.64
C VAL A 492 -23.81 -50.83 -22.86
N GLU A 493 -23.60 -51.26 -24.11
CA GLU A 493 -23.36 -52.69 -24.40
C GLU A 493 -22.04 -53.18 -23.81
N GLN A 494 -20.97 -52.38 -23.88
CA GLN A 494 -19.67 -52.70 -23.26
C GLN A 494 -19.80 -52.84 -21.73
N MET A 495 -20.58 -51.96 -21.09
CA MET A 495 -20.78 -51.95 -19.65
C MET A 495 -21.69 -53.06 -19.13
N ARG A 496 -22.43 -53.77 -19.99
CA ARG A 496 -23.40 -54.81 -19.59
C ARG A 496 -22.81 -55.90 -18.68
N SER A 497 -21.55 -56.27 -18.91
CA SER A 497 -20.83 -57.25 -18.09
C SER A 497 -20.42 -56.69 -16.71
N ILE A 498 -20.08 -55.41 -16.64
CA ILE A 498 -19.67 -54.70 -15.42
C ILE A 498 -20.89 -54.39 -14.55
N LEU A 499 -22.04 -54.13 -15.18
CA LEU A 499 -23.32 -53.91 -14.53
C LEU A 499 -24.02 -55.21 -14.08
N GLU A 500 -23.32 -56.35 -14.11
CA GLU A 500 -23.79 -57.67 -13.65
C GLU A 500 -25.12 -58.10 -14.29
N GLY A 501 -25.37 -57.72 -15.54
CA GLY A 501 -26.61 -58.05 -16.26
C GLY A 501 -27.83 -57.21 -15.87
N ARG A 502 -27.64 -56.13 -15.10
CA ARG A 502 -28.70 -55.15 -14.79
C ARG A 502 -29.32 -54.58 -16.07
N ALA A 503 -30.64 -54.43 -16.07
CA ALA A 503 -31.36 -53.86 -17.20
C ALA A 503 -31.03 -52.37 -17.37
N VAL A 504 -30.46 -52.01 -18.53
CA VAL A 504 -30.27 -50.62 -18.95
C VAL A 504 -31.26 -50.33 -20.08
N ARG A 505 -32.17 -49.37 -19.86
CA ARG A 505 -33.13 -48.92 -20.88
C ARG A 505 -32.55 -47.68 -21.55
N LEU A 506 -32.15 -47.82 -22.80
CA LEU A 506 -31.67 -46.72 -23.62
C LEU A 506 -32.82 -46.20 -24.49
N ASP A 507 -33.19 -44.94 -24.31
CA ASP A 507 -34.18 -44.23 -25.10
C ASP A 507 -33.51 -43.12 -25.92
N VAL A 508 -33.70 -43.13 -27.24
CA VAL A 508 -33.01 -42.22 -28.16
C VAL A 508 -34.05 -41.48 -28.98
N HIS A 509 -34.08 -40.15 -28.83
CA HIS A 509 -34.95 -39.26 -29.60
C HIS A 509 -34.11 -38.26 -30.38
N SER A 510 -34.15 -38.33 -31.71
CA SER A 510 -33.39 -37.44 -32.62
C SER A 510 -31.86 -37.47 -32.37
N PRO A 511 -31.10 -38.35 -33.04
CA PRO A 511 -29.69 -38.61 -32.71
C PRO A 511 -28.82 -37.37 -32.93
N PRO A 512 -28.35 -36.70 -31.86
CA PRO A 512 -27.60 -35.47 -32.01
C PRO A 512 -26.13 -35.79 -32.35
N LEU A 513 -25.58 -35.05 -33.30
CA LEU A 513 -24.14 -35.01 -33.50
C LEU A 513 -23.52 -34.00 -32.52
N VAL A 514 -22.40 -34.36 -31.91
CA VAL A 514 -21.65 -33.48 -31.00
C VAL A 514 -20.18 -33.44 -31.41
N TYR A 515 -19.49 -32.32 -31.18
CA TYR A 515 -18.04 -32.23 -31.35
C TYR A 515 -17.35 -32.58 -30.03
N ALA A 516 -17.02 -33.86 -29.85
CA ALA A 516 -16.55 -34.38 -28.57
C ALA A 516 -15.40 -35.38 -28.70
N ASP A 517 -14.60 -35.50 -27.64
CA ASP A 517 -13.59 -36.54 -27.50
C ASP A 517 -14.30 -37.85 -27.06
N PRO A 518 -14.33 -38.89 -27.92
CA PRO A 518 -15.08 -40.11 -27.65
C PRO A 518 -14.57 -40.86 -26.41
N VAL A 519 -13.26 -40.82 -26.15
CA VAL A 519 -12.64 -41.51 -25.01
C VAL A 519 -13.05 -40.83 -23.71
N ARG A 520 -13.09 -39.49 -23.71
CA ARG A 520 -13.53 -38.72 -22.54
C ARG A 520 -15.05 -38.80 -22.34
N LEU A 521 -15.82 -38.90 -23.42
CA LEU A 521 -17.25 -39.14 -23.35
C LEU A 521 -17.58 -40.53 -22.77
N GLU A 522 -16.82 -41.56 -23.16
CA GLU A 522 -16.89 -42.89 -22.55
C GLU A 522 -16.59 -42.84 -21.04
N GLN A 523 -15.60 -42.06 -20.62
CA GLN A 523 -15.26 -41.86 -19.21
C GLN A 523 -16.40 -41.18 -18.43
N VAL A 524 -17.00 -40.11 -18.98
CA VAL A 524 -18.19 -39.44 -18.41
C VAL A 524 -19.32 -40.45 -18.20
N MET A 525 -19.63 -41.24 -19.23
CA MET A 525 -20.70 -42.22 -19.17
C MET A 525 -20.43 -43.36 -18.21
N THR A 526 -19.20 -43.89 -18.22
CA THR A 526 -18.80 -44.97 -17.31
C THR A 526 -18.97 -44.53 -15.87
N ASN A 527 -18.55 -43.30 -15.53
CA ASN A 527 -18.71 -42.75 -14.19
C ASN A 527 -20.19 -42.61 -13.78
N LEU A 528 -21.06 -42.14 -14.68
CA LEU A 528 -22.48 -41.98 -14.38
C LEU A 528 -23.20 -43.33 -14.22
N LEU A 529 -22.90 -44.30 -15.09
CA LEU A 529 -23.47 -45.65 -15.03
C LEU A 529 -22.97 -46.43 -13.81
N GLU A 530 -21.67 -46.37 -13.48
CA GLU A 530 -21.13 -46.99 -12.26
C GLU A 530 -21.76 -46.39 -10.99
N ASN A 531 -22.01 -45.07 -10.97
CA ASN A 531 -22.70 -44.42 -9.86
C ASN A 531 -24.16 -44.89 -9.76
N ALA A 532 -24.92 -44.87 -10.86
CA ALA A 532 -26.30 -45.36 -10.90
C ALA A 532 -26.37 -46.83 -10.44
N ALA A 533 -25.40 -47.65 -10.85
CA ALA A 533 -25.28 -49.04 -10.43
C ALA A 533 -25.06 -49.19 -8.92
N LYS A 534 -24.09 -48.46 -8.39
CA LYS A 534 -23.63 -48.52 -6.99
C LYS A 534 -24.68 -48.07 -5.98
N TYR A 535 -25.52 -47.09 -6.35
CA TYR A 535 -26.48 -46.44 -5.45
C TYR A 535 -27.92 -46.93 -5.61
N SER A 536 -28.19 -47.79 -6.60
CA SER A 536 -29.49 -48.47 -6.76
C SER A 536 -29.40 -49.96 -6.39
N GLU A 537 -30.53 -50.52 -6.00
CA GLU A 537 -30.66 -51.97 -5.75
C GLU A 537 -30.30 -52.79 -7.00
N PRO A 538 -29.74 -54.01 -6.86
CA PRO A 538 -29.28 -54.84 -7.98
C PRO A 538 -30.30 -55.03 -9.10
N GLU A 539 -31.58 -55.13 -8.74
CA GLU A 539 -32.71 -55.41 -9.63
C GLU A 539 -33.30 -54.15 -10.30
N ALA A 540 -32.96 -52.96 -9.80
CA ALA A 540 -33.49 -51.71 -10.30
C ALA A 540 -32.88 -51.37 -11.68
N PRO A 541 -33.69 -50.99 -12.69
CA PRO A 541 -33.17 -50.62 -13.99
C PRO A 541 -32.41 -49.30 -13.93
N ILE A 542 -31.51 -49.08 -14.90
CA ILE A 542 -30.93 -47.76 -15.16
C ILE A 542 -31.56 -47.23 -16.44
N GLU A 543 -32.09 -46.02 -16.41
CA GLU A 543 -32.68 -45.38 -17.59
C GLU A 543 -31.71 -44.36 -18.16
N VAL A 544 -31.38 -44.49 -19.44
CA VAL A 544 -30.50 -43.59 -20.18
C VAL A 544 -31.32 -42.98 -21.31
N SER A 545 -31.35 -41.66 -21.41
CA SER A 545 -31.98 -40.98 -22.55
C SER A 545 -31.00 -40.06 -23.27
N VAL A 546 -31.11 -40.02 -24.60
CA VAL A 546 -30.37 -39.09 -25.45
C VAL A 546 -31.38 -38.34 -26.31
N THR A 547 -31.44 -37.02 -26.15
CA THR A 547 -32.35 -36.14 -26.90
C THR A 547 -31.61 -34.95 -27.49
N ALA A 548 -32.11 -34.42 -28.61
CA ALA A 548 -31.70 -33.11 -29.13
C ALA A 548 -32.73 -32.04 -28.72
N ASP A 549 -32.27 -30.94 -28.13
CA ASP A 549 -33.13 -29.82 -27.74
C ASP A 549 -32.41 -28.48 -27.97
N GLY A 550 -33.01 -27.58 -28.73
CA GLY A 550 -32.56 -26.18 -28.85
C GLY A 550 -31.12 -25.96 -29.34
N GLY A 551 -30.53 -26.88 -30.11
CA GLY A 551 -29.12 -26.80 -30.54
C GLY A 551 -28.12 -27.43 -29.56
N GLU A 552 -28.62 -28.14 -28.54
CA GLU A 552 -27.82 -28.92 -27.59
C GLU A 552 -28.24 -30.40 -27.63
N ALA A 553 -27.28 -31.27 -27.33
CA ALA A 553 -27.51 -32.68 -27.05
C ALA A 553 -27.68 -32.86 -25.55
N LEU A 554 -28.82 -33.41 -25.13
CA LEU A 554 -29.11 -33.75 -23.75
C LEU A 554 -28.97 -35.26 -23.53
N LEU A 555 -28.06 -35.64 -22.66
CA LEU A 555 -27.88 -36.98 -22.15
C LEU A 555 -28.37 -37.03 -20.70
N SER A 556 -29.29 -37.94 -20.38
CA SER A 556 -29.75 -38.15 -19.00
C SER A 556 -29.49 -39.57 -18.54
N VAL A 557 -29.02 -39.74 -17.30
CA VAL A 557 -28.86 -41.03 -16.63
C VAL A 557 -29.66 -41.00 -15.34
N ARG A 558 -30.69 -41.85 -15.26
CA ARG A 558 -31.59 -41.98 -14.12
C ARG A 558 -31.37 -43.29 -13.40
N ASP A 559 -31.26 -43.19 -12.08
CA ASP A 559 -31.20 -44.30 -11.15
C ASP A 559 -32.46 -44.29 -10.24
N PHE A 560 -32.74 -45.43 -9.60
CA PHE A 560 -33.87 -45.60 -8.67
C PHE A 560 -33.37 -45.97 -7.27
N GLY A 561 -32.28 -45.33 -6.87
CA GLY A 561 -31.61 -45.57 -5.61
C GLY A 561 -32.16 -44.77 -4.43
N ALA A 562 -31.35 -44.68 -3.38
CA ALA A 562 -31.70 -44.01 -2.14
C ALA A 562 -31.94 -42.49 -2.26
N GLY A 563 -31.61 -41.89 -3.42
CA GLY A 563 -31.65 -40.45 -3.64
C GLY A 563 -30.64 -39.66 -2.80
N ILE A 564 -30.57 -38.35 -3.04
CA ILE A 564 -29.54 -37.46 -2.50
C ILE A 564 -30.21 -36.27 -1.78
N PRO A 565 -29.87 -35.98 -0.51
CA PRO A 565 -30.39 -34.82 0.21
C PRO A 565 -30.06 -33.50 -0.48
N ALA A 566 -30.98 -32.54 -0.42
CA ALA A 566 -30.83 -31.23 -1.06
C ALA A 566 -29.58 -30.48 -0.59
N GLU A 567 -29.16 -30.63 0.69
CA GLU A 567 -27.93 -30.01 1.19
C GLU A 567 -26.63 -30.62 0.64
N GLU A 568 -26.66 -31.86 0.13
CA GLU A 568 -25.50 -32.53 -0.44
C GLU A 568 -25.37 -32.29 -1.95
N GLN A 569 -26.48 -32.04 -2.66
CA GLN A 569 -26.50 -31.90 -4.12
C GLN A 569 -25.53 -30.83 -4.68
N PRO A 570 -25.42 -29.61 -4.10
CA PRO A 570 -24.49 -28.60 -4.60
C PRO A 570 -23.02 -29.00 -4.51
N LYS A 571 -22.69 -29.91 -3.59
CA LYS A 571 -21.32 -30.33 -3.29
C LYS A 571 -20.92 -31.63 -3.99
N LEU A 572 -21.84 -32.31 -4.68
CA LEU A 572 -21.57 -33.60 -5.33
C LEU A 572 -20.46 -33.55 -6.37
N PHE A 573 -20.30 -32.39 -7.01
CA PHE A 573 -19.26 -32.16 -8.00
C PHE A 573 -17.99 -31.57 -7.39
N ASP A 574 -17.96 -31.32 -6.07
CA ASP A 574 -16.76 -30.89 -5.37
C ASP A 574 -15.79 -32.05 -5.25
N ARG A 575 -14.51 -31.73 -5.33
CA ARG A 575 -13.44 -32.70 -5.21
C ARG A 575 -13.49 -33.39 -3.84
N TYR A 576 -13.33 -34.71 -3.83
CA TYR A 576 -13.31 -35.56 -2.63
C TYR A 576 -14.63 -35.61 -1.86
N PHE A 577 -15.69 -35.00 -2.37
CA PHE A 577 -16.96 -35.03 -1.70
C PHE A 577 -17.52 -36.46 -1.67
N ARG A 578 -17.97 -36.87 -0.48
CA ARG A 578 -18.65 -38.15 -0.24
C ARG A 578 -19.82 -37.89 0.69
N GLY A 579 -21.04 -38.16 0.23
CA GLY A 579 -22.25 -38.02 1.04
C GLY A 579 -22.22 -38.91 2.29
N VAL A 580 -22.96 -38.53 3.34
CA VAL A 580 -22.89 -39.16 4.67
C VAL A 580 -23.23 -40.65 4.62
N ARG A 581 -24.18 -41.04 3.75
CA ARG A 581 -24.61 -42.44 3.52
C ARG A 581 -23.64 -43.24 2.63
N SER A 582 -22.65 -42.59 2.01
CA SER A 582 -21.63 -43.21 1.16
C SER A 582 -20.36 -43.63 1.92
N ARG A 583 -20.28 -43.37 3.23
CA ARG A 583 -19.11 -43.74 4.06
C ARG A 583 -19.05 -45.26 4.34
N ASP A 584 -20.18 -45.95 4.42
CA ASP A 584 -20.25 -47.39 4.74
C ASP A 584 -19.83 -48.29 3.56
N LYS A 585 -20.04 -47.85 2.30
CA LYS A 585 -19.51 -48.55 1.11
C LYS A 585 -18.09 -48.03 0.80
N ARG A 586 -17.05 -48.73 1.27
CA ARG A 586 -15.60 -48.41 1.12
C ARG A 586 -15.07 -48.42 -0.33
N SER A 587 -15.64 -47.65 -1.25
CA SER A 587 -15.15 -47.59 -2.63
C SER A 587 -15.26 -46.19 -3.25
N GLY A 588 -14.11 -45.62 -3.63
CA GLY A 588 -13.95 -44.42 -4.46
C GLY A 588 -13.38 -43.19 -3.73
N LEU A 589 -12.47 -42.47 -4.39
CA LEU A 589 -11.81 -41.24 -3.90
C LEU A 589 -12.73 -39.99 -3.89
N GLY A 590 -13.97 -40.09 -4.37
CA GLY A 590 -14.85 -38.92 -4.57
C GLY A 590 -14.39 -38.02 -5.72
N LEU A 591 -13.62 -38.56 -6.67
CA LEU A 591 -13.13 -37.81 -7.84
C LEU A 591 -14.01 -38.00 -9.09
N GLY A 592 -14.80 -39.08 -9.16
CA GLY A 592 -15.55 -39.44 -10.37
C GLY A 592 -16.44 -38.31 -10.89
N LEU A 593 -17.34 -37.77 -10.06
CA LEU A 593 -18.25 -36.69 -10.47
C LEU A 593 -17.54 -35.34 -10.71
N TYR A 594 -16.47 -35.04 -9.97
CA TYR A 594 -15.63 -33.87 -10.22
C TYR A 594 -14.97 -33.95 -11.60
N ILE A 595 -14.39 -35.11 -11.95
CA ILE A 595 -13.81 -35.36 -13.27
C ILE A 595 -14.91 -35.31 -14.34
N THR A 596 -16.05 -35.96 -14.13
CA THR A 596 -17.19 -35.92 -15.05
C THR A 596 -17.60 -34.48 -15.37
N ARG A 597 -17.73 -33.61 -14.35
CA ARG A 597 -18.03 -32.20 -14.56
C ARG A 597 -16.94 -31.48 -15.34
N GLY A 598 -15.67 -31.63 -14.96
CA GLY A 598 -14.56 -31.01 -15.65
C GLY A 598 -14.42 -31.45 -17.11
N LEU A 599 -14.67 -32.73 -17.41
CA LEU A 599 -14.70 -33.25 -18.79
C LEU A 599 -15.85 -32.64 -19.58
N VAL A 600 -17.07 -32.57 -19.01
CA VAL A 600 -18.23 -31.98 -19.68
C VAL A 600 -18.01 -30.48 -19.95
N GLU A 601 -17.49 -29.73 -18.96
CA GLU A 601 -17.17 -28.31 -19.10
C GLU A 601 -16.06 -28.08 -20.15
N ALA A 602 -15.06 -28.96 -20.22
CA ALA A 602 -14.02 -28.90 -21.25
C ALA A 602 -14.56 -29.12 -22.68
N HIS A 603 -15.71 -29.80 -22.82
CA HIS A 603 -16.44 -29.93 -24.08
C HIS A 603 -17.38 -28.74 -24.36
N GLY A 604 -17.36 -27.69 -23.53
CA GLY A 604 -18.28 -26.56 -23.64
C GLY A 604 -19.70 -26.87 -23.15
N GLY A 605 -19.88 -27.99 -22.44
CA GLY A 605 -21.15 -28.44 -21.91
C GLY A 605 -21.39 -28.04 -20.45
N ARG A 606 -22.48 -28.56 -19.88
CA ARG A 606 -22.81 -28.45 -18.45
C ARG A 606 -23.40 -29.75 -17.92
N ILE A 607 -23.31 -29.97 -16.61
CA ILE A 607 -23.90 -31.13 -15.93
C ILE A 607 -24.72 -30.67 -14.73
N SER A 608 -25.84 -31.34 -14.46
CA SER A 608 -26.64 -31.13 -13.25
C SER A 608 -27.17 -32.45 -12.70
N VAL A 609 -27.73 -32.40 -11.50
CA VAL A 609 -28.39 -33.52 -10.85
C VAL A 609 -29.69 -33.04 -10.22
N GLU A 610 -30.75 -33.82 -10.39
CA GLU A 610 -32.01 -33.68 -9.66
C GLU A 610 -32.25 -34.98 -8.89
N SER A 611 -32.50 -34.87 -7.60
CA SER A 611 -32.73 -36.03 -6.76
C SER A 611 -33.61 -35.68 -5.57
N GLU A 612 -34.44 -36.63 -5.16
CA GLU A 612 -35.19 -36.59 -3.91
C GLU A 612 -34.87 -37.85 -3.10
N PRO A 613 -34.67 -37.76 -1.77
CA PRO A 613 -34.43 -38.94 -0.94
C PRO A 613 -35.52 -40.00 -1.10
N GLY A 614 -35.11 -41.21 -1.48
CA GLY A 614 -35.98 -42.37 -1.71
C GLY A 614 -36.57 -42.47 -3.12
N CYS A 615 -36.33 -41.49 -4.00
CA CYS A 615 -36.87 -41.46 -5.36
C CYS A 615 -35.82 -41.65 -6.47
N GLY A 616 -34.56 -41.90 -6.10
CA GLY A 616 -33.43 -42.00 -7.02
C GLY A 616 -32.86 -40.64 -7.44
N SER A 617 -32.03 -40.65 -8.48
CA SER A 617 -31.35 -39.45 -8.98
C SER A 617 -31.37 -39.42 -10.50
N VAL A 618 -31.39 -38.22 -11.08
CA VAL A 618 -31.28 -37.99 -12.52
C VAL A 618 -30.11 -37.04 -12.76
N PHE A 619 -29.05 -37.56 -13.37
CA PHE A 619 -27.93 -36.75 -13.85
C PHE A 619 -28.21 -36.33 -15.29
N ARG A 620 -28.04 -35.04 -15.60
CA ARG A 620 -28.25 -34.49 -16.93
C ARG A 620 -26.99 -33.81 -17.43
N VAL A 621 -26.58 -34.14 -18.65
CA VAL A 621 -25.40 -33.62 -19.34
C VAL A 621 -25.87 -32.95 -20.62
N TRP A 622 -25.53 -31.68 -20.78
CA TRP A 622 -25.75 -30.92 -22.01
C TRP A 622 -24.44 -30.74 -22.73
N LEU A 623 -24.40 -31.06 -24.02
CA LEU A 623 -23.26 -30.82 -24.91
C LEU A 623 -23.70 -29.97 -26.10
N PRO A 624 -22.85 -29.08 -26.64
CA PRO A 624 -23.14 -28.37 -27.87
C PRO A 624 -23.39 -29.34 -29.03
N ALA A 625 -24.54 -29.26 -29.69
CA ALA A 625 -24.81 -30.05 -30.89
C ALA A 625 -24.19 -29.37 -32.12
N VAL A 626 -23.81 -30.18 -33.10
CA VAL A 626 -23.37 -29.72 -34.43
C VAL A 626 -24.42 -30.11 -35.46
N ASP A 627 -24.85 -29.15 -36.28
CA ASP A 627 -25.79 -29.41 -37.36
C ASP A 627 -25.20 -30.32 -38.44
N HIS A 628 -26.03 -31.19 -39.03
CA HIS A 628 -25.65 -32.08 -40.12
C HIS A 628 -25.04 -31.35 -41.35
N THR A 629 -25.32 -30.05 -41.53
CA THR A 629 -24.77 -29.20 -42.60
C THR A 629 -23.32 -28.77 -42.37
N HIS A 630 -22.82 -28.75 -41.13
CA HIS A 630 -21.41 -28.43 -40.82
C HIS A 630 -20.47 -29.62 -40.99
N HIS A 631 -21.01 -30.84 -41.10
CA HIS A 631 -20.22 -32.07 -41.24
C HIS A 631 -19.38 -32.11 -42.52
N THR A 632 -19.84 -31.47 -43.60
CA THR A 632 -19.13 -31.43 -44.90
C THR A 632 -18.04 -30.35 -44.94
N ALA A 633 -18.18 -29.28 -44.15
CA ALA A 633 -17.19 -28.20 -44.11
C ALA A 633 -15.96 -28.57 -43.25
N MET A 634 -16.16 -29.25 -42.12
CA MET A 634 -15.07 -29.60 -41.19
C MET A 634 -14.21 -30.79 -41.65
N GLU A 635 -14.73 -31.72 -42.46
CA GLU A 635 -13.91 -32.76 -43.11
C GLU A 635 -12.90 -32.16 -44.10
N THR A 636 -13.18 -30.96 -44.64
CA THR A 636 -12.30 -30.31 -45.61
C THR A 636 -11.12 -29.60 -44.92
N ASP A 637 -11.30 -29.11 -43.68
CA ASP A 637 -10.24 -28.44 -42.90
C ASP A 637 -9.30 -29.42 -42.17
N ALA A 638 -9.74 -30.65 -41.89
CA ALA A 638 -8.90 -31.67 -41.24
C ALA A 638 -7.90 -32.37 -42.18
N LEU A 639 -7.94 -32.05 -43.48
CA LEU A 639 -7.11 -32.66 -44.53
C LEU A 639 -6.01 -31.73 -45.08
N GLN A 640 -5.76 -30.57 -44.47
CA GLN A 640 -4.57 -29.77 -44.76
C GLN A 640 -3.49 -30.00 -43.69
N PRO A 641 -2.25 -30.34 -44.10
CA PRO A 641 -1.19 -30.84 -43.23
C PRO A 641 -0.59 -29.79 -42.29
#